data_AF-A0AB34PRH9-F1
#
_entry.id   AF-A0AB34PRH9-F1
#
_cell.length_a   1.000
_cell.length_b   1.000
_cell.length_c   1.000
_cell.angle_alpha   90.00
_cell.angle_beta   90.00
_cell.angle_gamma   90.00
#
_symmetry.space_group_name_H-M   'P 1'
#
loop_
_entity.id
_entity.type
_entity.pdbx_description
1 polymer ?
#
loop_
_entity_poly.entity_id
_entity_poly.type
_entity_poly.pdbx_seq_one_letter_code
_entity_poly.pdbx_strand_id
1 'polypeptide(L)'
;MVRPDKIDYFIQNLGMTIDEKRFPEIYSHLTDISKEGMSKDQIEMIVKSTKDKDVLLNVIQSLDDEDAYLKFIELVVQYNLLPIIIDLDISKLLHIAWNHLNVEFLTVLREFKDNYLASMIGFIKLGSLNDDFYKFIKTGPLPIEQFKQRILDAISKIDIFTVAISNPLDSAVYLCNERATSPQLDDFIPTIGKFLNKIDENVDTLLLLIKEYLADYILLKDDVDEDVVDVLSSIQQKVSKHFESFKFGDLINENNPTFQELWQFVEGNDIQAFYAARIIKRAIEDSLEFESLASFESFDINYTKLVKSPFKFVSMVAGFSKFLNSKKLNRIRNYVLSEILAVKKDEQIIADGIKWVSLSLVFFNTEFGTDVYPIHKLTMVLRLISDWLDSSVAYDNEFIDLRVLISRFLGFIIQNQTNIPDNYYELANKVLENNFEIIQLEPNRLDLNYYTLKFYISVMDKGVSKFDEELIDIFINFNATCRNQATILVEQTIARVLRESPIEMKIIQSKKDSIFKLFTDSKSVLVQRICTWYLRQIILLEQQDFVVEYQLSKNDEEMQARIPEELIKIVNHTLGHQEYEVFQYMWSWILILSYMEDITLKMKNEYIGQLLQNKELPILFDFVFEYLHIEDERLYIIDSGKPQDIENNVIPNYDLIETGKSESSTHELKLLATYLYFKCAQLCGSQVQLWFQEIRDKQFKNIVEKFTVKFISPILVKDIKENVGKEIGKFQQNEVNIKIGTNQIKANIPVEEENISMRWSIPANYPLSNVAVEGPLCVGVKENQWKAWLLASQKIISLTNGSIAKSIELFCKNVNLHFSGFEDCAICYSILHQDSSLPSKTCTTCSNKFHAACLYKWFKSSGSSTCPLCRSTFNFRR
;
A
#
# COMPACT_ATOMS: atom_id res chain seq x y z
N MET A 1 -39.19 -72.92 -10.28
CA MET A 1 -37.72 -72.82 -10.22
C MET A 1 -37.23 -72.16 -11.50
N VAL A 2 -36.68 -70.96 -11.37
CA VAL A 2 -36.05 -70.21 -12.46
C VAL A 2 -34.58 -70.62 -12.52
N ARG A 3 -33.99 -70.71 -13.71
CA ARG A 3 -32.54 -71.00 -13.81
C ARG A 3 -31.75 -69.78 -13.31
N PRO A 4 -30.59 -69.95 -12.64
CA PRO A 4 -29.80 -68.85 -12.09
C PRO A 4 -29.49 -67.73 -13.10
N ASP A 5 -29.22 -68.08 -14.36
CA ASP A 5 -28.94 -67.14 -15.47
C ASP A 5 -30.19 -66.39 -16.00
N LYS A 6 -31.38 -66.73 -15.51
CA LYS A 6 -32.68 -66.16 -15.94
C LYS A 6 -33.42 -65.45 -14.80
N ILE A 7 -32.82 -65.35 -13.61
CA ILE A 7 -33.47 -64.73 -12.44
C ILE A 7 -33.75 -63.26 -12.71
N ASP A 8 -32.78 -62.48 -13.20
CA ASP A 8 -32.96 -61.05 -13.47
C ASP A 8 -34.03 -60.80 -14.56
N TYR A 9 -33.99 -61.57 -15.66
CA TYR A 9 -35.01 -61.51 -16.71
C TYR A 9 -36.41 -61.88 -16.20
N PHE A 10 -36.50 -62.83 -15.25
CA PHE A 10 -37.76 -63.22 -14.63
C PHE A 10 -38.30 -62.11 -13.72
N ILE A 11 -37.45 -61.49 -12.89
CA ILE A 11 -37.81 -60.38 -12.00
C ILE A 11 -38.30 -59.17 -12.80
N GLN A 12 -37.59 -58.79 -13.87
CA GLN A 12 -37.93 -57.65 -14.73
C GLN A 12 -39.35 -57.76 -15.34
N ASN A 13 -39.83 -58.99 -15.57
CA ASN A 13 -41.12 -59.31 -16.16
C ASN A 13 -42.20 -59.72 -15.13
N LEU A 14 -41.87 -59.77 -13.84
CA LEU A 14 -42.76 -60.27 -12.79
C LEU A 14 -43.97 -59.36 -12.56
N GLY A 15 -43.78 -58.04 -12.70
CA GLY A 15 -44.84 -57.04 -12.56
C GLY A 15 -45.45 -56.93 -11.16
N MET A 16 -44.79 -57.49 -10.13
CA MET A 16 -45.23 -57.47 -8.73
C MET A 16 -44.18 -56.80 -7.85
N THR A 17 -44.63 -56.13 -6.78
CA THR A 17 -43.74 -55.57 -5.75
C THR A 17 -43.22 -56.69 -4.85
N ILE A 18 -41.89 -56.79 -4.72
CA ILE A 18 -41.16 -57.79 -3.95
C ILE A 18 -40.88 -57.23 -2.55
N ASP A 19 -41.33 -57.97 -1.53
CA ASP A 19 -41.05 -57.71 -0.12
C ASP A 19 -40.55 -59.00 0.56
N GLU A 20 -39.73 -58.85 1.61
CA GLU A 20 -39.08 -59.96 2.33
C GLU A 20 -40.08 -61.01 2.84
N LYS A 21 -41.28 -60.57 3.26
CA LYS A 21 -42.29 -61.44 3.87
C LYS A 21 -42.99 -62.33 2.84
N ARG A 22 -43.21 -61.82 1.62
CA ARG A 22 -43.91 -62.54 0.55
C ARG A 22 -42.95 -63.30 -0.36
N PHE A 23 -41.72 -62.83 -0.54
CA PHE A 23 -40.76 -63.37 -1.50
C PHE A 23 -39.31 -63.37 -0.97
N PRO A 24 -38.99 -64.13 0.10
CA PRO A 24 -37.69 -64.05 0.79
C PRO A 24 -36.48 -64.41 -0.09
N GLU A 25 -36.61 -65.40 -0.98
CA GLU A 25 -35.51 -65.81 -1.88
C GLU A 25 -35.20 -64.75 -2.95
N ILE A 26 -36.25 -64.12 -3.51
CA ILE A 26 -36.09 -63.06 -4.51
C ILE A 26 -35.59 -61.78 -3.85
N TYR A 27 -36.05 -61.49 -2.63
CA TYR A 27 -35.58 -60.37 -1.82
C TYR A 27 -34.10 -60.48 -1.48
N SER A 28 -33.62 -61.67 -1.07
CA SER A 28 -32.19 -61.91 -0.84
C SER A 28 -31.37 -61.66 -2.10
N HIS A 29 -31.82 -62.16 -3.26
CA HIS A 29 -31.13 -61.94 -4.54
C HIS A 29 -31.07 -60.46 -4.93
N LEU A 30 -32.15 -59.70 -4.75
CA LEU A 30 -32.15 -58.24 -4.97
C LEU A 30 -31.19 -57.52 -4.02
N THR A 31 -31.14 -57.95 -2.76
CA THR A 31 -30.26 -57.36 -1.74
C THR A 31 -28.79 -57.61 -2.06
N ASP A 32 -28.43 -58.79 -2.54
CA ASP A 32 -27.06 -59.13 -2.91
C ASP A 32 -26.60 -58.37 -4.16
N ILE A 33 -27.44 -58.30 -5.20
CA ILE A 33 -27.14 -57.49 -6.41
C ILE A 33 -27.01 -56.00 -6.08
N SER A 34 -27.87 -55.47 -5.21
CA SER A 34 -27.86 -54.04 -4.86
C SER A 34 -26.58 -53.56 -4.18
N LYS A 35 -25.70 -54.47 -3.73
CA LYS A 35 -24.42 -54.15 -3.05
C LYS A 35 -23.21 -54.17 -3.99
N GLU A 36 -23.37 -54.61 -5.22
CA GLU A 36 -22.30 -54.70 -6.23
C GLU A 36 -22.45 -53.59 -7.28
N GLY A 37 -21.42 -53.34 -8.09
CA GLY A 37 -21.52 -52.40 -9.21
C GLY A 37 -22.55 -52.89 -10.23
N MET A 38 -23.62 -52.12 -10.43
CA MET A 38 -24.78 -52.53 -11.22
C MET A 38 -24.76 -51.95 -12.63
N SER A 39 -25.26 -52.73 -13.59
CA SER A 39 -25.62 -52.21 -14.91
C SER A 39 -26.91 -51.36 -14.86
N LYS A 40 -27.09 -50.45 -15.83
CA LYS A 40 -28.30 -49.60 -15.94
C LYS A 40 -29.60 -50.43 -15.97
N ASP A 41 -29.58 -51.60 -16.59
CA ASP A 41 -30.73 -52.51 -16.66
C ASP A 41 -31.05 -53.16 -15.29
N GLN A 42 -30.03 -53.45 -14.48
CA GLN A 42 -30.19 -53.99 -13.13
C GLN A 42 -30.75 -52.94 -12.17
N ILE A 43 -30.32 -51.68 -12.28
CA ILE A 43 -30.88 -50.55 -11.50
C ILE A 43 -32.37 -50.41 -11.80
N GLU A 44 -32.76 -50.38 -13.08
CA GLU A 44 -34.16 -50.28 -13.49
C GLU A 44 -34.99 -51.48 -13.03
N MET A 45 -34.44 -52.70 -13.14
CA MET A 45 -35.07 -53.91 -12.63
C MET A 45 -35.35 -53.81 -11.12
N ILE A 46 -34.35 -53.44 -10.30
CA ILE A 46 -34.50 -53.37 -8.84
C ILE A 46 -35.52 -52.31 -8.45
N VAL A 47 -35.39 -51.09 -9.00
CA VAL A 47 -36.29 -49.95 -8.73
C VAL A 47 -37.74 -50.24 -9.10
N LYS A 48 -37.98 -50.93 -10.21
CA LYS A 48 -39.32 -51.35 -10.62
C LYS A 48 -39.92 -52.43 -9.71
N SER A 49 -39.05 -53.24 -9.11
CA SER A 49 -39.42 -54.50 -8.46
C SER A 49 -39.62 -54.38 -6.96
N THR A 50 -39.02 -53.38 -6.30
CA THR A 50 -39.16 -53.21 -4.85
C THR A 50 -39.35 -51.76 -4.43
N LYS A 51 -39.97 -51.58 -3.26
CA LYS A 51 -40.08 -50.30 -2.54
C LYS A 51 -39.35 -50.37 -1.20
N ASP A 52 -38.55 -51.42 -1.00
CA ASP A 52 -37.83 -51.64 0.23
C ASP A 52 -36.70 -50.61 0.41
N LYS A 53 -36.64 -50.01 1.59
CA LYS A 53 -35.74 -48.90 1.89
C LYS A 53 -34.28 -49.35 1.97
N ASP A 54 -34.02 -50.56 2.46
CA ASP A 54 -32.65 -51.08 2.63
C ASP A 54 -32.06 -51.49 1.27
N VAL A 55 -32.87 -52.07 0.39
CA VAL A 55 -32.44 -52.39 -0.99
C VAL A 55 -32.17 -51.10 -1.78
N LEU A 56 -33.05 -50.09 -1.68
CA LEU A 56 -32.84 -48.80 -2.36
C LEU A 56 -31.63 -48.04 -1.81
N LEU A 57 -31.33 -48.15 -0.51
CA LEU A 57 -30.12 -47.57 0.07
C LEU A 57 -28.85 -48.21 -0.51
N ASN A 58 -28.81 -49.54 -0.61
CA ASN A 58 -27.68 -50.24 -1.23
C ASN A 58 -27.50 -49.78 -2.69
N VAL A 59 -28.60 -49.66 -3.44
CA VAL A 59 -28.58 -49.11 -4.81
C VAL A 59 -27.91 -47.73 -4.84
N ILE A 60 -28.34 -46.78 -4.00
CA ILE A 60 -27.77 -45.42 -3.96
C ILE A 60 -26.26 -45.44 -3.64
N GLN A 61 -25.82 -46.34 -2.75
CA GLN A 61 -24.42 -46.46 -2.34
C GLN A 61 -23.51 -47.08 -3.41
N SER A 62 -24.09 -47.89 -4.29
CA SER A 62 -23.40 -48.60 -5.39
C SER A 62 -23.48 -47.87 -6.75
N LEU A 63 -23.94 -46.62 -6.78
CA LEU A 63 -23.91 -45.81 -8.01
C LEU A 63 -22.48 -45.32 -8.28
N ASP A 64 -21.92 -45.78 -9.39
CA ASP A 64 -20.48 -45.64 -9.68
C ASP A 64 -20.12 -44.40 -10.51
N ASP A 65 -21.05 -43.93 -11.35
CA ASP A 65 -20.84 -42.82 -12.29
C ASP A 65 -22.06 -41.89 -12.41
N GLU A 66 -21.83 -40.70 -12.98
CA GLU A 66 -22.84 -39.65 -13.13
C GLU A 66 -24.04 -40.08 -14.00
N ASP A 67 -23.78 -40.92 -14.98
CA ASP A 67 -24.77 -41.52 -15.89
C ASP A 67 -25.75 -42.45 -15.15
N ALA A 68 -25.24 -43.24 -14.21
CA ALA A 68 -26.02 -44.11 -13.35
C ALA A 68 -26.88 -43.29 -12.37
N TYR A 69 -26.33 -42.20 -11.83
CA TYR A 69 -27.12 -41.25 -11.03
C TYR A 69 -28.25 -40.61 -11.82
N LEU A 70 -28.00 -40.12 -13.03
CA LEU A 70 -29.04 -39.52 -13.88
C LEU A 70 -30.15 -40.52 -14.22
N LYS A 71 -29.79 -41.75 -14.57
CA LYS A 71 -30.77 -42.82 -14.81
C LYS A 71 -31.57 -43.15 -13.54
N PHE A 72 -30.91 -43.19 -12.37
CA PHE A 72 -31.61 -43.40 -11.11
C PHE A 72 -32.56 -42.24 -10.77
N ILE A 73 -32.19 -40.98 -11.04
CA ILE A 73 -33.05 -39.80 -10.88
C ILE A 73 -34.33 -39.94 -11.72
N GLU A 74 -34.22 -40.31 -13.00
CA GLU A 74 -35.37 -40.54 -13.88
C GLU A 74 -36.31 -41.61 -13.31
N LEU A 75 -35.74 -42.73 -12.84
CA LEU A 75 -36.49 -43.83 -12.27
C LEU A 75 -37.18 -43.43 -10.95
N VAL A 76 -36.55 -42.60 -10.12
CA VAL A 76 -37.15 -42.10 -8.87
C VAL A 76 -38.40 -41.28 -9.17
N VAL A 77 -38.37 -40.44 -10.21
CA VAL A 77 -39.55 -39.67 -10.66
C VAL A 77 -40.61 -40.61 -11.23
N GLN A 78 -40.22 -41.49 -12.16
CA GLN A 78 -41.14 -42.40 -12.85
C GLN A 78 -41.93 -43.31 -11.89
N TYR A 79 -41.27 -43.82 -10.84
CA TYR A 79 -41.87 -44.77 -9.88
C TYR A 79 -42.30 -44.13 -8.55
N ASN A 80 -42.23 -42.80 -8.44
CA ASN A 80 -42.55 -42.03 -7.22
C ASN A 80 -41.84 -42.60 -5.97
N LEU A 81 -40.52 -42.76 -6.07
CA LEU A 81 -39.70 -43.31 -4.98
C LEU A 81 -39.16 -42.26 -4.01
N LEU A 82 -39.26 -40.97 -4.36
CA LEU A 82 -38.72 -39.90 -3.53
C LEU A 82 -39.20 -39.95 -2.06
N PRO A 83 -40.50 -40.17 -1.75
CA PRO A 83 -40.97 -40.28 -0.37
C PRO A 83 -40.32 -41.39 0.45
N ILE A 84 -39.76 -42.41 -0.21
CA ILE A 84 -39.11 -43.57 0.44
C ILE A 84 -37.64 -43.28 0.72
N ILE A 85 -36.97 -42.60 -0.23
CA ILE A 85 -35.52 -42.36 -0.19
C ILE A 85 -35.13 -41.01 0.39
N ILE A 86 -36.08 -40.08 0.60
CA ILE A 86 -35.79 -38.70 1.05
C ILE A 86 -35.07 -38.64 2.41
N ASP A 87 -35.34 -39.62 3.28
CA ASP A 87 -34.71 -39.77 4.60
C ASP A 87 -33.37 -40.51 4.55
N LEU A 88 -32.91 -40.94 3.37
CA LEU A 88 -31.61 -41.57 3.16
C LEU A 88 -30.56 -40.52 2.77
N ASP A 89 -29.27 -40.88 2.83
CA ASP A 89 -28.21 -40.01 2.33
C ASP A 89 -28.22 -39.96 0.80
N ILE A 90 -28.96 -38.99 0.27
CA ILE A 90 -29.08 -38.72 -1.16
C ILE A 90 -28.29 -37.47 -1.58
N SER A 91 -27.30 -37.03 -0.79
CA SER A 91 -26.58 -35.76 -1.02
C SER A 91 -25.94 -35.68 -2.42
N LYS A 92 -25.31 -36.77 -2.88
CA LYS A 92 -24.73 -36.86 -4.23
C LYS A 92 -25.79 -36.83 -5.33
N LEU A 93 -26.93 -37.49 -5.11
CA LEU A 93 -28.06 -37.50 -6.02
C LEU A 93 -28.62 -36.08 -6.22
N LEU A 94 -28.80 -35.35 -5.12
CA LEU A 94 -29.25 -33.96 -5.13
C LEU A 94 -28.26 -33.04 -5.84
N HIS A 95 -26.96 -33.21 -5.59
CA HIS A 95 -25.91 -32.45 -6.27
C HIS A 95 -25.95 -32.64 -7.80
N ILE A 96 -26.04 -33.90 -8.26
CA ILE A 96 -26.13 -34.21 -9.70
C ILE A 96 -27.44 -33.67 -10.29
N ALA A 97 -28.56 -33.78 -9.57
CA ALA A 97 -29.84 -33.22 -10.00
C ALA A 97 -29.78 -31.70 -10.21
N TRP A 98 -29.10 -30.97 -9.32
CA TRP A 98 -28.90 -29.52 -9.47
C TRP A 98 -27.91 -29.16 -10.59
N ASN A 99 -26.77 -29.87 -10.71
CA ASN A 99 -25.77 -29.64 -11.75
C ASN A 99 -26.34 -29.79 -13.17
N HIS A 100 -27.19 -30.79 -13.39
CA HIS A 100 -27.86 -31.02 -14.67
C HIS A 100 -29.20 -30.30 -14.81
N LEU A 101 -29.62 -29.55 -13.77
CA LEU A 101 -30.93 -28.90 -13.68
C LEU A 101 -32.07 -29.85 -14.09
N ASN A 102 -32.15 -31.02 -13.45
CA ASN A 102 -33.20 -32.00 -13.75
C ASN A 102 -34.56 -31.48 -13.26
N VAL A 103 -35.27 -30.76 -14.13
CA VAL A 103 -36.51 -30.04 -13.82
C VAL A 103 -37.58 -30.96 -13.25
N GLU A 104 -37.73 -32.17 -13.78
CA GLU A 104 -38.76 -33.12 -13.34
C GLU A 104 -38.53 -33.56 -11.89
N PHE A 105 -37.32 -34.02 -11.57
CA PHE A 105 -36.97 -34.44 -10.22
C PHE A 105 -37.01 -33.28 -9.23
N LEU A 106 -36.43 -32.12 -9.58
CA LEU A 106 -36.41 -30.95 -8.71
C LEU A 106 -37.83 -30.39 -8.47
N THR A 107 -38.75 -30.57 -9.42
CA THR A 107 -40.17 -30.18 -9.22
C THR A 107 -40.85 -31.09 -8.20
N VAL A 108 -40.64 -32.41 -8.27
CA VAL A 108 -41.15 -33.36 -7.26
C VAL A 108 -40.53 -33.08 -5.89
N LEU A 109 -39.24 -32.75 -5.85
CA LEU A 109 -38.54 -32.41 -4.61
C LEU A 109 -39.14 -31.18 -3.89
N ARG A 110 -39.82 -30.26 -4.60
CA ARG A 110 -40.50 -29.10 -3.98
C ARG A 110 -41.56 -29.50 -2.94
N GLU A 111 -42.14 -30.70 -3.05
CA GLU A 111 -43.08 -31.23 -2.06
C GLU A 111 -42.40 -31.47 -0.70
N PHE A 112 -41.08 -31.73 -0.70
CA PHE A 112 -40.23 -31.90 0.47
C PHE A 112 -39.45 -30.61 0.72
N LYS A 113 -40.16 -29.56 1.15
CA LYS A 113 -39.66 -28.18 1.23
C LYS A 113 -38.28 -28.05 1.90
N ASP A 114 -38.06 -28.71 3.05
CA ASP A 114 -36.82 -28.57 3.80
C ASP A 114 -35.62 -29.18 3.05
N ASN A 115 -35.76 -30.38 2.50
CA ASN A 115 -34.74 -31.04 1.68
C ASN A 115 -34.47 -30.25 0.38
N TYR A 116 -35.53 -29.74 -0.26
CA TYR A 116 -35.39 -28.88 -1.44
C TYR A 116 -34.57 -27.64 -1.14
N LEU A 117 -34.91 -26.89 -0.09
CA LEU A 117 -34.20 -25.67 0.29
C LEU A 117 -32.77 -25.95 0.74
N ALA A 118 -32.55 -26.99 1.55
CA ALA A 118 -31.20 -27.37 1.99
C ALA A 118 -30.30 -27.76 0.81
N SER A 119 -30.82 -28.54 -0.14
CA SER A 119 -30.07 -28.93 -1.34
C SER A 119 -29.79 -27.74 -2.25
N MET A 120 -30.74 -26.81 -2.40
CA MET A 120 -30.55 -25.57 -3.16
C MET A 120 -29.46 -24.70 -2.52
N ILE A 121 -29.46 -24.52 -1.20
CA ILE A 121 -28.41 -23.77 -0.50
C ILE A 121 -27.04 -24.40 -0.75
N GLY A 122 -26.96 -25.73 -0.69
CA GLY A 122 -25.74 -26.49 -1.01
C GLY A 122 -25.24 -26.21 -2.42
N PHE A 123 -26.15 -26.16 -3.41
CA PHE A 123 -25.82 -25.83 -4.80
C PHE A 123 -25.42 -24.36 -4.99
N ILE A 124 -26.14 -23.41 -4.37
CA ILE A 124 -25.82 -21.97 -4.42
C ILE A 124 -24.40 -21.73 -3.89
N LYS A 125 -24.00 -22.43 -2.83
CA LYS A 125 -22.66 -22.36 -2.25
C LYS A 125 -21.53 -22.75 -3.20
N LEU A 126 -21.82 -23.56 -4.24
CA LEU A 126 -20.83 -23.94 -5.25
C LEU A 126 -20.59 -22.84 -6.30
N GLY A 127 -21.40 -21.78 -6.33
CA GLY A 127 -21.18 -20.57 -7.13
C GLY A 127 -21.44 -20.69 -8.64
N SER A 128 -21.67 -21.90 -9.17
CA SER A 128 -21.84 -22.17 -10.61
C SER A 128 -23.29 -21.95 -11.10
N LEU A 129 -23.81 -20.73 -10.95
CA LEU A 129 -25.23 -20.42 -11.23
C LEU A 129 -25.42 -19.84 -12.65
N ASN A 130 -26.19 -20.56 -13.48
CA ASN A 130 -26.51 -20.16 -14.85
C ASN A 130 -27.93 -19.57 -14.99
N ASP A 131 -28.25 -19.00 -16.14
CA ASP A 131 -29.55 -18.33 -16.37
C ASP A 131 -30.74 -19.30 -16.30
N ASP A 132 -30.55 -20.56 -16.65
CA ASP A 132 -31.61 -21.57 -16.62
C ASP A 132 -31.98 -21.96 -15.19
N PHE A 133 -31.00 -22.03 -14.28
CA PHE A 133 -31.23 -22.15 -12.85
C PHE A 133 -32.10 -21.01 -12.33
N TYR A 134 -31.77 -19.75 -12.67
CA TYR A 134 -32.55 -18.59 -12.26
C TYR A 134 -33.99 -18.60 -12.80
N LYS A 135 -34.20 -19.06 -14.03
CA LYS A 135 -35.56 -19.23 -14.60
C LYS A 135 -36.36 -20.28 -13.84
N PHE A 136 -35.76 -21.40 -13.48
CA PHE A 136 -36.44 -22.49 -12.78
C PHE A 136 -36.89 -22.08 -11.37
N ILE A 137 -36.00 -21.51 -10.57
CA ILE A 137 -36.26 -21.20 -9.15
C ILE A 137 -37.23 -20.04 -8.94
N LYS A 138 -37.39 -19.13 -9.91
CA LYS A 138 -38.38 -18.03 -9.86
C LYS A 138 -39.82 -18.51 -9.62
N THR A 139 -40.10 -19.77 -9.92
CA THR A 139 -41.43 -20.39 -9.77
C THR A 139 -41.58 -21.25 -8.51
N GLY A 140 -40.50 -21.41 -7.72
CA GLY A 140 -40.44 -22.30 -6.57
C GLY A 140 -40.19 -21.57 -5.25
N PRO A 141 -40.22 -22.31 -4.11
CA PRO A 141 -39.87 -21.73 -2.82
C PRO A 141 -38.40 -21.32 -2.79
N LEU A 142 -38.10 -20.18 -2.15
CA LEU A 142 -36.74 -19.67 -1.97
C LEU A 142 -36.30 -19.76 -0.50
N PRO A 143 -35.00 -19.95 -0.21
CA PRO A 143 -34.47 -20.11 1.14
C PRO A 143 -34.29 -18.75 1.88
N ILE A 144 -35.28 -17.86 1.81
CA ILE A 144 -35.20 -16.49 2.36
C ILE A 144 -35.01 -16.51 3.88
N GLU A 145 -35.79 -17.33 4.60
CA GLU A 145 -35.67 -17.43 6.06
C GLU A 145 -34.32 -18.02 6.51
N GLN A 146 -33.80 -19.02 5.79
CA GLN A 146 -32.49 -19.60 6.08
C GLN A 146 -31.36 -18.59 5.83
N PHE A 147 -31.45 -17.80 4.75
CA PHE A 147 -30.50 -16.72 4.48
C PHE A 147 -30.60 -15.61 5.52
N LYS A 148 -31.81 -15.28 5.97
CA LYS A 148 -32.05 -14.29 7.02
C LYS A 148 -31.47 -14.71 8.37
N GLN A 149 -31.67 -15.96 8.79
CA GLN A 149 -31.02 -16.48 10.00
C GLN A 149 -29.50 -16.44 9.86
N ARG A 150 -28.98 -16.85 8.71
CA ARG A 150 -27.53 -16.87 8.46
C ARG A 150 -26.90 -15.48 8.48
N ILE A 151 -27.53 -14.46 7.89
CA ILE A 151 -26.99 -13.10 7.94
C ILE A 151 -26.99 -12.55 9.36
N LEU A 152 -28.04 -12.82 10.15
CA LEU A 152 -28.09 -12.40 11.56
C LEU A 152 -26.99 -13.09 12.39
N ASP A 153 -26.76 -14.39 12.16
CA ASP A 153 -25.64 -15.13 12.77
C ASP A 153 -24.29 -14.59 12.33
N ALA A 154 -24.13 -14.22 11.04
CA ALA A 154 -22.89 -13.66 10.51
C ALA A 154 -22.60 -12.26 11.10
N ILE A 155 -23.62 -11.39 11.20
CA ILE A 155 -23.49 -10.06 11.81
C ILE A 155 -23.06 -10.18 13.27
N SER A 156 -23.60 -11.13 14.04
CA SER A 156 -23.21 -11.34 15.45
C SER A 156 -21.74 -11.70 15.68
N LYS A 157 -21.01 -12.08 14.63
CA LYS A 157 -19.59 -12.48 14.68
C LYS A 157 -18.64 -11.45 14.06
N ILE A 158 -19.10 -10.23 13.78
CA ILE A 158 -18.26 -9.19 13.21
C ILE A 158 -17.31 -8.59 14.24
N ASP A 159 -16.12 -8.21 13.78
CA ASP A 159 -15.18 -7.41 14.55
C ASP A 159 -15.62 -5.94 14.59
N ILE A 160 -16.32 -5.58 15.67
CA ILE A 160 -16.87 -4.25 15.88
C ILE A 160 -15.80 -3.15 16.00
N PHE A 161 -14.61 -3.49 16.50
CA PHE A 161 -13.55 -2.51 16.74
C PHE A 161 -13.00 -2.04 15.40
N THR A 162 -12.72 -2.98 14.50
CA THR A 162 -12.23 -2.66 13.16
C THR A 162 -13.32 -1.98 12.31
N VAL A 163 -14.59 -2.38 12.43
CA VAL A 163 -15.72 -1.68 11.77
C VAL A 163 -15.87 -0.23 12.24
N ALA A 164 -15.51 0.09 13.48
CA ALA A 164 -15.59 1.46 14.01
C ALA A 164 -14.74 2.46 13.20
N ILE A 165 -13.70 2.02 12.49
CA ILE A 165 -12.78 2.86 11.69
C ILE A 165 -13.47 3.47 10.46
N SER A 166 -14.35 2.70 9.82
CA SER A 166 -14.96 3.10 8.55
C SER A 166 -16.37 2.51 8.43
N ASN A 167 -17.36 3.22 8.99
CA ASN A 167 -18.76 2.89 8.80
C ASN A 167 -19.65 4.15 8.89
N PRO A 168 -20.89 4.13 8.37
CA PRO A 168 -21.76 5.32 8.30
C PRO A 168 -22.25 5.86 9.64
N LEU A 169 -22.22 5.05 10.70
CA LEU A 169 -22.58 5.43 12.07
C LEU A 169 -21.36 5.54 12.99
N ASP A 170 -20.15 5.46 12.41
CA ASP A 170 -18.93 5.79 13.10
C ASP A 170 -18.76 4.97 14.40
N SER A 171 -18.32 5.59 15.50
CA SER A 171 -18.10 4.93 16.79
C SER A 171 -19.39 4.62 17.56
N ALA A 172 -20.58 4.82 16.98
CA ALA A 172 -21.82 4.41 17.63
C ALA A 172 -21.92 2.88 17.79
N VAL A 173 -21.08 2.11 17.10
CA VAL A 173 -20.98 0.66 17.28
C VAL A 173 -20.64 0.26 18.73
N TYR A 174 -19.95 1.12 19.50
CA TYR A 174 -19.66 0.85 20.92
C TYR A 174 -20.90 0.89 21.83
N LEU A 175 -22.07 1.30 21.32
CA LEU A 175 -23.34 1.17 22.02
C LEU A 175 -23.82 -0.29 22.10
N CYS A 176 -23.18 -1.23 21.38
CA CYS A 176 -23.48 -2.64 21.46
C CYS A 176 -23.03 -3.22 22.82
N ASN A 177 -23.95 -3.85 23.53
CA ASN A 177 -23.66 -4.50 24.81
C ASN A 177 -22.95 -5.86 24.64
N GLU A 178 -23.18 -6.53 23.52
CA GLU A 178 -22.64 -7.86 23.23
C GLU A 178 -21.54 -7.77 22.19
N ARG A 179 -20.43 -8.46 22.46
CA ARG A 179 -19.24 -8.48 21.60
C ARG A 179 -18.95 -9.91 21.15
N ALA A 180 -18.54 -10.08 19.90
CA ALA A 180 -18.11 -11.37 19.39
C ALA A 180 -16.83 -11.82 20.14
N THR A 181 -16.87 -13.00 20.76
CA THR A 181 -15.70 -13.56 21.47
C THR A 181 -14.63 -14.07 20.51
N SER A 182 -15.03 -14.47 19.29
CA SER A 182 -14.15 -14.87 18.20
C SER A 182 -14.74 -14.34 16.89
N PRO A 183 -14.32 -13.15 16.44
CA PRO A 183 -14.81 -12.58 15.21
C PRO A 183 -14.50 -13.48 14.01
N GLN A 184 -15.49 -13.68 13.13
CA GLN A 184 -15.35 -14.51 11.95
C GLN A 184 -16.29 -14.03 10.83
N LEU A 185 -15.74 -13.88 9.63
CA LEU A 185 -16.50 -13.59 8.42
C LEU A 185 -17.09 -14.87 7.82
N ASP A 186 -18.28 -14.76 7.23
CA ASP A 186 -18.96 -15.83 6.52
C ASP A 186 -18.85 -15.62 5.00
N ASP A 187 -17.93 -16.36 4.38
CA ASP A 187 -17.64 -16.30 2.95
C ASP A 187 -18.83 -16.72 2.05
N PHE A 188 -19.91 -17.27 2.63
CA PHE A 188 -21.12 -17.57 1.87
C PHE A 188 -22.03 -16.34 1.66
N ILE A 189 -21.95 -15.31 2.50
CA ILE A 189 -22.81 -14.12 2.39
C ILE A 189 -22.62 -13.38 1.05
N PRO A 190 -21.39 -13.15 0.53
CA PRO A 190 -21.20 -12.60 -0.81
C PRO A 190 -21.92 -13.39 -1.92
N THR A 191 -21.89 -14.72 -1.82
CA THR A 191 -22.60 -15.59 -2.77
C THR A 191 -24.11 -15.44 -2.66
N ILE A 192 -24.65 -15.32 -1.44
CA ILE A 192 -26.07 -15.03 -1.20
C ILE A 192 -26.44 -13.65 -1.79
N GLY A 193 -25.61 -12.62 -1.57
CA GLY A 193 -25.82 -11.29 -2.14
C GLY A 193 -25.88 -11.32 -3.67
N LYS A 194 -24.95 -12.03 -4.31
CA LYS A 194 -24.93 -12.24 -5.77
C LYS A 194 -26.19 -12.97 -6.27
N PHE A 195 -26.64 -13.98 -5.53
CA PHE A 195 -27.87 -14.72 -5.83
C PHE A 195 -29.13 -13.83 -5.74
N LEU A 196 -29.30 -13.13 -4.61
CA LEU A 196 -30.47 -12.26 -4.39
C LEU A 196 -30.49 -11.10 -5.38
N ASN A 197 -29.32 -10.52 -5.70
CA ASN A 197 -29.22 -9.44 -6.67
C ASN A 197 -29.71 -9.85 -8.08
N LYS A 198 -29.71 -11.13 -8.44
CA LYS A 198 -30.23 -11.62 -9.73
C LYS A 198 -31.71 -12.03 -9.72
N ILE A 199 -32.26 -12.39 -8.56
CA ILE A 199 -33.63 -12.93 -8.45
C ILE A 199 -34.62 -11.89 -7.98
N ASP A 200 -34.22 -11.03 -7.05
CA ASP A 200 -35.12 -10.09 -6.41
C ASP A 200 -35.10 -8.72 -7.11
N GLU A 201 -36.31 -8.23 -7.42
CA GLU A 201 -36.56 -6.87 -7.86
C GLU A 201 -36.92 -5.95 -6.69
N ASN A 202 -37.42 -6.52 -5.58
CA ASN A 202 -37.78 -5.77 -4.39
C ASN A 202 -36.58 -5.64 -3.45
N VAL A 203 -36.47 -4.49 -2.80
CA VAL A 203 -35.49 -4.25 -1.75
C VAL A 203 -36.17 -4.53 -0.42
N ASP A 204 -35.79 -5.64 0.21
CA ASP A 204 -36.32 -6.09 1.50
C ASP A 204 -35.26 -5.98 2.62
N THR A 205 -35.65 -6.30 3.85
CA THR A 205 -34.76 -6.25 5.02
C THR A 205 -33.52 -7.15 4.85
N LEU A 206 -33.66 -8.32 4.22
CA LEU A 206 -32.56 -9.25 3.99
C LEU A 206 -31.50 -8.64 3.06
N LEU A 207 -31.91 -8.11 1.91
CA LEU A 207 -30.99 -7.49 0.95
C LEU A 207 -30.29 -6.26 1.55
N LEU A 208 -31.00 -5.48 2.36
CA LEU A 208 -30.44 -4.31 3.05
C LEU A 208 -29.37 -4.72 4.08
N LEU A 209 -29.62 -5.76 4.89
CA LEU A 209 -28.63 -6.29 5.84
C LEU A 209 -27.41 -6.87 5.13
N ILE A 210 -27.62 -7.62 4.04
CA ILE A 210 -26.53 -8.14 3.22
C ILE A 210 -25.69 -7.00 2.65
N LYS A 211 -26.31 -5.93 2.14
CA LYS A 211 -25.59 -4.77 1.61
C LYS A 211 -24.65 -4.15 2.65
N GLU A 212 -25.11 -3.97 3.90
CA GLU A 212 -24.25 -3.45 4.97
C GLU A 212 -23.15 -4.45 5.36
N TYR A 213 -23.46 -5.75 5.38
CA TYR A 213 -22.48 -6.79 5.69
C TYR A 213 -21.39 -6.89 4.62
N LEU A 214 -21.73 -6.75 3.33
CA LEU A 214 -20.75 -6.75 2.25
C LEU A 214 -19.78 -5.57 2.36
N ALA A 215 -20.25 -4.40 2.79
CA ALA A 215 -19.37 -3.26 3.04
C ALA A 215 -18.37 -3.57 4.17
N ASP A 216 -18.83 -4.17 5.26
CA ASP A 216 -17.96 -4.57 6.38
C ASP A 216 -17.06 -5.76 6.00
N TYR A 217 -17.54 -6.69 5.17
CA TYR A 217 -16.77 -7.81 4.64
C TYR A 217 -15.57 -7.30 3.83
N ILE A 218 -15.78 -6.32 2.94
CA ILE A 218 -14.69 -5.70 2.17
C ILE A 218 -13.68 -5.00 3.10
N LEU A 219 -14.15 -4.35 4.16
CA LEU A 219 -13.29 -3.66 5.12
C LEU A 219 -12.39 -4.63 5.90
N LEU A 220 -12.95 -5.79 6.28
CA LEU A 220 -12.36 -6.74 7.23
C LEU A 220 -11.59 -7.90 6.58
N LYS A 221 -11.95 -8.29 5.35
CA LYS A 221 -11.38 -9.45 4.65
C LYS A 221 -10.07 -9.08 3.96
N ASP A 222 -9.09 -9.98 4.06
CA ASP A 222 -7.86 -9.91 3.27
C ASP A 222 -8.13 -10.42 1.84
N ASP A 223 -7.53 -9.77 0.84
CA ASP A 223 -7.59 -10.17 -0.58
C ASP A 223 -9.02 -10.43 -1.09
N VAL A 224 -9.86 -9.40 -1.05
CA VAL A 224 -11.26 -9.46 -1.49
C VAL A 224 -11.35 -9.68 -3.00
N ASP A 225 -12.17 -10.64 -3.43
CA ASP A 225 -12.51 -10.85 -4.84
C ASP A 225 -13.22 -9.62 -5.43
N GLU A 226 -12.78 -9.20 -6.63
CA GLU A 226 -13.35 -8.04 -7.34
C GLU A 226 -14.87 -8.20 -7.58
N ASP A 227 -15.34 -9.44 -7.72
CA ASP A 227 -16.77 -9.73 -7.93
C ASP A 227 -17.64 -9.34 -6.73
N VAL A 228 -17.11 -9.34 -5.51
CA VAL A 228 -17.83 -8.91 -4.29
C VAL A 228 -18.05 -7.40 -4.32
N VAL A 229 -17.05 -6.64 -4.78
CA VAL A 229 -17.11 -5.18 -4.92
C VAL A 229 -18.16 -4.80 -5.98
N ASP A 230 -18.18 -5.51 -7.10
CA ASP A 230 -19.18 -5.33 -8.16
C ASP A 230 -20.61 -5.62 -7.67
N VAL A 231 -20.77 -6.72 -6.91
CA VAL A 231 -22.07 -7.08 -6.31
C VAL A 231 -22.54 -6.00 -5.34
N LEU A 232 -21.67 -5.50 -4.45
CA LEU A 232 -22.00 -4.41 -3.55
C LEU A 232 -22.45 -3.16 -4.31
N SER A 233 -21.69 -2.76 -5.33
CA SER A 233 -22.00 -1.59 -6.17
C SER A 233 -23.37 -1.73 -6.85
N SER A 234 -23.66 -2.91 -7.41
CA SER A 234 -24.96 -3.19 -8.03
C SER A 234 -26.13 -3.15 -7.04
N ILE A 235 -25.97 -3.74 -5.85
CA ILE A 235 -27.00 -3.70 -4.81
C ILE A 235 -27.20 -2.26 -4.32
N GLN A 236 -26.11 -1.51 -4.10
CA GLN A 236 -26.17 -0.12 -3.67
C GLN A 236 -26.98 0.75 -4.65
N GLN A 237 -26.78 0.60 -5.96
CA GLN A 237 -27.56 1.32 -6.97
C GLN A 237 -29.06 1.00 -6.90
N LYS A 238 -29.43 -0.27 -6.63
CA LYS A 238 -30.83 -0.66 -6.43
C LYS A 238 -31.42 -0.04 -5.16
N VAL A 239 -30.67 -0.09 -4.06
CA VAL A 239 -31.10 0.47 -2.76
C VAL A 239 -31.30 1.97 -2.85
N SER A 240 -30.39 2.72 -3.47
CA SER A 240 -30.53 4.17 -3.65
C SER A 240 -31.82 4.54 -4.41
N LYS A 241 -32.09 3.86 -5.55
CA LYS A 241 -33.34 4.07 -6.31
C LYS A 241 -34.59 3.73 -5.49
N HIS A 242 -34.51 2.70 -4.65
CA HIS A 242 -35.61 2.32 -3.78
C HIS A 242 -35.88 3.40 -2.72
N PHE A 243 -34.83 3.96 -2.12
CA PHE A 243 -34.93 4.98 -1.09
C PHE A 243 -35.46 6.32 -1.59
N GLU A 244 -35.17 6.71 -2.84
CA GLU A 244 -35.73 7.91 -3.49
C GLU A 244 -37.26 7.95 -3.49
N SER A 245 -37.93 6.80 -3.40
CA SER A 245 -39.38 6.71 -3.38
C SER A 245 -40.02 7.03 -2.02
N PHE A 246 -39.24 7.03 -0.94
CA PHE A 246 -39.77 7.20 0.41
C PHE A 246 -39.83 8.65 0.84
N LYS A 247 -40.96 9.03 1.44
CA LYS A 247 -41.12 10.31 2.10
C LYS A 247 -40.72 10.19 3.56
N PHE A 248 -40.09 11.25 4.07
CA PHE A 248 -39.63 11.33 5.45
C PHE A 248 -40.73 11.02 6.49
N GLY A 249 -41.94 11.57 6.27
CA GLY A 249 -43.07 11.34 7.17
C GLY A 249 -43.51 9.87 7.28
N ASP A 250 -43.38 9.10 6.19
CA ASP A 250 -43.77 7.68 6.18
C ASP A 250 -42.75 6.82 6.95
N LEU A 251 -41.47 7.22 6.92
CA LEU A 251 -40.40 6.56 7.65
C LEU A 251 -40.51 6.77 9.16
N ILE A 252 -40.76 8.00 9.62
CA ILE A 252 -40.88 8.30 11.07
C ILE A 252 -42.13 7.70 11.69
N ASN A 253 -43.23 7.62 10.94
CA ASN A 253 -44.47 7.05 11.44
C ASN A 253 -44.43 5.51 11.50
N GLU A 254 -43.30 4.88 11.15
CA GLU A 254 -43.10 3.43 11.19
C GLU A 254 -44.14 2.64 10.36
N ASN A 255 -44.74 3.28 9.36
CA ASN A 255 -45.85 2.73 8.58
C ASN A 255 -45.38 1.90 7.36
N ASN A 256 -44.08 1.81 7.14
CA ASN A 256 -43.51 1.14 5.98
C ASN A 256 -43.17 -0.33 6.28
N PRO A 257 -43.70 -1.30 5.51
CA PRO A 257 -43.47 -2.72 5.76
C PRO A 257 -41.99 -3.14 5.65
N THR A 258 -41.19 -2.51 4.77
CA THR A 258 -39.75 -2.80 4.61
C THR A 258 -38.95 -2.40 5.84
N PHE A 259 -39.37 -1.34 6.55
CA PHE A 259 -38.68 -0.81 7.72
C PHE A 259 -39.27 -1.30 9.05
N GLN A 260 -40.44 -1.94 9.05
CA GLN A 260 -41.11 -2.36 10.29
C GLN A 260 -40.21 -3.25 11.16
N GLU A 261 -39.52 -4.20 10.54
CA GLU A 261 -38.56 -5.07 11.24
C GLU A 261 -37.30 -4.30 11.69
N LEU A 262 -36.77 -3.42 10.84
CA LEU A 262 -35.61 -2.59 11.19
C LEU A 262 -35.91 -1.68 12.39
N TRP A 263 -37.12 -1.13 12.48
CA TRP A 263 -37.56 -0.32 13.62
C TRP A 263 -37.66 -1.14 14.91
N GLN A 264 -37.99 -2.43 14.82
CA GLN A 264 -37.95 -3.33 15.98
C GLN A 264 -36.52 -3.61 16.44
N PHE A 265 -35.59 -3.83 15.50
CA PHE A 265 -34.18 -4.07 15.83
C PHE A 265 -33.54 -2.86 16.54
N VAL A 266 -33.77 -1.62 16.09
CA VAL A 266 -33.13 -0.43 16.70
C VAL A 266 -33.63 -0.06 18.12
N GLU A 267 -34.65 -0.74 18.63
CA GLU A 267 -35.04 -0.63 20.05
C GLU A 267 -34.11 -1.45 20.97
N GLY A 268 -33.33 -2.40 20.41
CA GLY A 268 -32.29 -3.14 21.10
C GLY A 268 -30.95 -2.38 21.22
N ASN A 269 -29.97 -3.03 21.86
CA ASN A 269 -28.59 -2.54 22.01
C ASN A 269 -27.58 -3.61 21.58
N ASP A 270 -27.91 -4.38 20.55
CA ASP A 270 -27.05 -5.41 19.95
C ASP A 270 -26.51 -4.95 18.59
N ILE A 271 -25.71 -5.79 17.96
CA ILE A 271 -25.13 -5.48 16.64
C ILE A 271 -26.19 -5.49 15.52
N GLN A 272 -27.32 -6.17 15.72
CA GLN A 272 -28.44 -6.14 14.78
C GLN A 272 -29.09 -4.75 14.78
N ALA A 273 -29.26 -4.15 15.96
CA ALA A 273 -29.69 -2.77 16.13
C ALA A 273 -28.73 -1.79 15.44
N PHE A 274 -27.42 -2.00 15.55
CA PHE A 274 -26.41 -1.18 14.86
C PHE A 274 -26.57 -1.25 13.33
N TYR A 275 -26.72 -2.45 12.77
CA TYR A 275 -26.93 -2.65 11.33
C TYR A 275 -28.22 -2.00 10.85
N ALA A 276 -29.32 -2.22 11.58
CA ALA A 276 -30.60 -1.61 11.26
C ALA A 276 -30.53 -0.07 11.33
N ALA A 277 -29.80 0.46 12.31
CA ALA A 277 -29.59 1.89 12.45
C ALA A 277 -28.84 2.50 11.25
N ARG A 278 -27.83 1.82 10.69
CA ARG A 278 -27.10 2.28 9.48
C ARG A 278 -28.04 2.41 8.28
N ILE A 279 -28.91 1.41 8.09
CA ILE A 279 -29.89 1.38 7.01
C ILE A 279 -30.91 2.51 7.16
N ILE A 280 -31.49 2.66 8.36
CA ILE A 280 -32.46 3.71 8.67
C ILE A 280 -31.84 5.10 8.50
N LYS A 281 -30.60 5.30 8.97
CA LYS A 281 -29.86 6.57 8.81
C LYS A 281 -29.80 6.97 7.35
N ARG A 282 -29.43 6.05 6.46
CA ARG A 282 -29.32 6.32 5.03
C ARG A 282 -30.68 6.64 4.40
N ALA A 283 -31.70 5.85 4.72
CA ALA A 283 -33.05 6.09 4.20
C ALA A 283 -33.62 7.45 4.63
N ILE A 284 -33.38 7.85 5.89
CA ILE A 284 -33.77 9.17 6.40
C ILE A 284 -33.02 10.27 5.68
N GLU A 285 -31.70 10.15 5.55
CA GLU A 285 -30.84 11.14 4.89
C GLU A 285 -31.29 11.38 3.44
N ASP A 286 -31.50 10.31 2.67
CA ASP A 286 -31.99 10.38 1.29
C ASP A 286 -33.40 11.03 1.21
N SER A 287 -34.30 10.68 2.14
CA SER A 287 -35.66 11.26 2.17
C SER A 287 -35.71 12.75 2.52
N LEU A 288 -34.64 13.29 3.12
CA LEU A 288 -34.55 14.68 3.57
C LEU A 288 -33.75 15.58 2.62
N GLU A 289 -33.13 15.02 1.58
CA GLU A 289 -32.26 15.76 0.65
C GLU A 289 -32.97 16.98 0.05
N PHE A 290 -34.24 16.81 -0.36
CA PHE A 290 -35.06 17.87 -0.98
C PHE A 290 -36.03 18.56 -0.01
N GLU A 291 -36.06 18.18 1.26
CA GLU A 291 -36.98 18.77 2.25
C GLU A 291 -36.55 20.18 2.68
N SER A 292 -37.51 20.98 3.13
CA SER A 292 -37.26 22.32 3.67
C SER A 292 -37.22 22.31 5.20
N LEU A 293 -36.53 23.28 5.82
CA LEU A 293 -36.47 23.38 7.29
C LEU A 293 -37.86 23.53 7.92
N ALA A 294 -38.76 24.29 7.28
CA ALA A 294 -40.12 24.49 7.77
C ALA A 294 -40.95 23.19 7.72
N SER A 295 -40.78 22.40 6.65
CA SER A 295 -41.38 21.07 6.53
C SER A 295 -40.85 20.13 7.61
N PHE A 296 -39.52 20.05 7.77
CA PHE A 296 -38.88 19.25 8.81
C PHE A 296 -39.36 19.60 10.23
N GLU A 297 -39.43 20.90 10.56
CA GLU A 297 -39.88 21.35 11.89
C GLU A 297 -41.37 21.09 12.13
N SER A 298 -42.19 20.83 11.09
CA SER A 298 -43.60 20.51 11.22
C SER A 298 -43.87 19.09 11.74
N PHE A 299 -42.92 18.16 11.56
CA PHE A 299 -43.06 16.79 12.06
C PHE A 299 -42.99 16.73 13.59
N ASP A 300 -43.87 15.91 14.19
CA ASP A 300 -43.95 15.71 15.63
C ASP A 300 -43.09 14.52 16.07
N ILE A 301 -41.81 14.78 16.30
CA ILE A 301 -40.84 13.76 16.75
C ILE A 301 -40.74 13.81 18.28
N ASN A 302 -41.03 12.68 18.93
CA ASN A 302 -40.90 12.55 20.38
C ASN A 302 -39.43 12.30 20.79
N TYR A 303 -38.67 13.38 20.88
CA TYR A 303 -37.25 13.32 21.23
C TYR A 303 -36.97 12.77 22.64
N THR A 304 -37.88 12.92 23.61
CA THR A 304 -37.67 12.40 24.97
C THR A 304 -37.78 10.88 25.04
N LYS A 305 -38.63 10.28 24.20
CA LYS A 305 -38.65 8.83 24.00
C LYS A 305 -37.43 8.38 23.19
N LEU A 306 -37.06 9.15 22.16
CA LEU A 306 -35.96 8.80 21.26
C LEU A 306 -34.62 8.60 21.99
N VAL A 307 -34.28 9.47 22.94
CA VAL A 307 -33.03 9.38 23.71
C VAL A 307 -32.92 8.11 24.58
N LYS A 308 -34.04 7.43 24.86
CA LYS A 308 -34.04 6.16 25.61
C LYS A 308 -33.55 4.97 24.79
N SER A 309 -33.63 5.05 23.46
CA SER A 309 -33.24 4.00 22.52
C SER A 309 -32.02 4.50 21.71
N PRO A 310 -30.78 4.19 22.14
CA PRO A 310 -29.56 4.80 21.58
C PRO A 310 -29.42 4.66 20.06
N PHE A 311 -29.62 3.47 19.51
CA PHE A 311 -29.50 3.24 18.07
C PHE A 311 -30.61 3.92 17.25
N LYS A 312 -31.84 3.94 17.78
CA LYS A 312 -32.92 4.73 17.20
C LYS A 312 -32.60 6.22 17.18
N PHE A 313 -32.03 6.74 18.27
CA PHE A 313 -31.58 8.13 18.33
C PHE A 313 -30.48 8.43 17.31
N VAL A 314 -29.43 7.61 17.29
CA VAL A 314 -28.28 7.80 16.41
C VAL A 314 -28.70 7.75 14.94
N SER A 315 -29.49 6.75 14.54
CA SER A 315 -29.95 6.61 13.16
C SER A 315 -30.78 7.81 12.69
N MET A 316 -31.71 8.29 13.51
CA MET A 316 -32.53 9.45 13.20
C MET A 316 -31.70 10.74 13.16
N VAL A 317 -30.97 11.05 14.23
CA VAL A 317 -30.24 12.33 14.34
C VAL A 317 -29.10 12.43 13.34
N ALA A 318 -28.36 11.34 13.09
CA ALA A 318 -27.32 11.33 12.06
C ALA A 318 -27.91 11.46 10.64
N GLY A 319 -29.13 10.96 10.41
CA GLY A 319 -29.87 11.17 9.17
C GLY A 319 -30.41 12.60 9.02
N PHE A 320 -30.52 13.37 10.11
CA PHE A 320 -30.96 14.78 10.10
C PHE A 320 -29.82 15.77 9.83
N SER A 321 -28.70 15.33 9.25
CA SER A 321 -27.47 16.13 9.03
C SER A 321 -27.75 17.56 8.50
N LYS A 322 -28.63 17.69 7.51
CA LYS A 322 -29.09 18.97 6.93
C LYS A 322 -29.80 19.92 7.93
N PHE A 323 -30.43 19.40 8.97
CA PHE A 323 -31.31 20.15 9.88
C PHE A 323 -30.84 20.18 11.34
N LEU A 324 -29.60 19.75 11.64
CA LEU A 324 -29.06 19.69 13.00
C LEU A 324 -29.10 21.03 13.76
N ASN A 325 -29.14 22.17 13.07
CA ASN A 325 -29.28 23.50 13.66
C ASN A 325 -30.72 23.93 13.99
N SER A 326 -31.72 23.08 13.76
CA SER A 326 -33.12 23.36 14.10
C SER A 326 -33.30 23.65 15.59
N LYS A 327 -34.32 24.45 15.94
CA LYS A 327 -34.54 24.82 17.36
C LYS A 327 -34.86 23.60 18.23
N LYS A 328 -35.55 22.60 17.66
CA LYS A 328 -35.89 21.34 18.34
C LYS A 328 -34.61 20.54 18.64
N LEU A 329 -33.73 20.34 17.65
CA LEU A 329 -32.48 19.60 17.83
C LEU A 329 -31.48 20.33 18.74
N ASN A 330 -31.42 21.67 18.70
CA ASN A 330 -30.60 22.44 19.64
C ASN A 330 -30.97 22.18 21.12
N ARG A 331 -32.25 21.98 21.44
CA ARG A 331 -32.67 21.63 22.81
C ARG A 331 -32.18 20.25 23.22
N ILE A 332 -32.30 19.28 22.32
CA ILE A 332 -31.88 17.90 22.55
C ILE A 332 -30.37 17.77 22.63
N ARG A 333 -29.64 18.47 21.76
CA ARG A 333 -28.18 18.59 21.81
C ARG A 333 -27.70 19.09 23.17
N ASN A 334 -28.32 20.15 23.69
CA ASN A 334 -28.01 20.67 25.02
C ASN A 334 -28.43 19.73 26.17
N TYR A 335 -29.47 18.92 25.97
CA TYR A 335 -29.89 17.89 26.93
C TYR A 335 -28.86 16.76 26.99
N VAL A 336 -28.45 16.20 25.85
CA VAL A 336 -27.40 15.16 25.76
C VAL A 336 -26.10 15.63 26.42
N LEU A 337 -25.66 16.87 26.16
CA LEU A 337 -24.48 17.42 26.82
C LEU A 337 -24.65 17.55 28.35
N SER A 338 -25.86 17.86 28.82
CA SER A 338 -26.15 17.92 30.25
C SER A 338 -26.20 16.55 30.92
N GLU A 339 -26.57 15.50 30.20
CA GLU A 339 -26.53 14.12 30.69
C GLU A 339 -25.10 13.59 30.78
N ILE A 340 -24.17 14.02 29.91
CA ILE A 340 -22.72 13.76 30.10
C ILE A 340 -22.27 14.26 31.47
N LEU A 341 -22.68 15.48 31.86
CA LEU A 341 -22.33 16.08 33.16
C LEU A 341 -22.94 15.36 34.37
N ALA A 342 -23.90 14.46 34.16
CA ALA A 342 -24.51 13.66 35.22
C ALA A 342 -23.70 12.40 35.56
N VAL A 343 -22.80 11.95 34.65
CA VAL A 343 -21.98 10.74 34.82
C VAL A 343 -20.76 11.06 35.68
N LYS A 344 -20.92 10.92 37.00
CA LYS A 344 -19.87 11.29 37.99
C LYS A 344 -19.29 10.11 38.76
N LYS A 345 -19.95 8.95 38.73
CA LYS A 345 -19.52 7.76 39.47
C LYS A 345 -18.79 6.82 38.53
N ASP A 346 -17.69 6.23 38.99
CA ASP A 346 -16.88 5.23 38.28
C ASP A 346 -17.74 4.15 37.60
N GLU A 347 -18.69 3.56 38.33
CA GLU A 347 -19.61 2.51 37.84
C GLU A 347 -20.45 2.93 36.61
N GLN A 348 -20.67 4.23 36.42
CA GLN A 348 -21.49 4.78 35.32
C GLN A 348 -20.64 5.19 34.11
N ILE A 349 -19.33 5.34 34.27
CA ILE A 349 -18.46 5.90 33.23
C ILE A 349 -18.47 5.03 31.97
N ILE A 350 -18.33 3.71 32.11
CA ILE A 350 -18.33 2.80 30.96
C ILE A 350 -19.71 2.79 30.28
N ALA A 351 -20.79 2.55 31.02
CA ALA A 351 -22.11 2.39 30.40
C ALA A 351 -22.71 3.74 29.92
N ASP A 352 -22.87 4.69 30.84
CA ASP A 352 -23.52 5.97 30.55
C ASP A 352 -22.57 6.93 29.81
N GLY A 353 -21.27 6.88 30.10
CA GLY A 353 -20.28 7.71 29.39
C GLY A 353 -20.18 7.34 27.91
N ILE A 354 -20.03 6.05 27.57
CA ILE A 354 -20.05 5.59 26.17
C ILE A 354 -21.36 6.01 25.49
N LYS A 355 -22.50 5.79 26.16
CA LYS A 355 -23.81 6.20 25.64
C LYS A 355 -23.85 7.68 25.30
N TRP A 356 -23.66 8.55 26.29
CA TRP A 356 -23.91 9.98 26.13
C TRP A 356 -22.86 10.67 25.26
N VAL A 357 -21.60 10.23 25.28
CA VAL A 357 -20.58 10.74 24.36
C VAL A 357 -20.91 10.32 22.92
N SER A 358 -21.32 9.06 22.69
CA SER A 358 -21.76 8.61 21.35
C SER A 358 -22.96 9.40 20.82
N LEU A 359 -23.98 9.64 21.66
CA LEU A 359 -25.13 10.47 21.27
C LEU A 359 -24.78 11.95 21.05
N SER A 360 -23.68 12.42 21.63
CA SER A 360 -23.18 13.80 21.43
C SER A 360 -22.48 13.95 20.08
N LEU A 361 -21.79 12.91 19.62
CA LEU A 361 -20.98 12.94 18.38
C LEU A 361 -21.82 13.18 17.12
N VAL A 362 -23.05 12.65 17.04
CA VAL A 362 -23.92 12.81 15.86
C VAL A 362 -24.29 14.27 15.56
N PHE A 363 -24.15 15.18 16.52
CA PHE A 363 -24.44 16.60 16.34
C PHE A 363 -23.30 17.40 15.68
N PHE A 364 -22.11 16.81 15.53
CA PHE A 364 -20.96 17.47 14.88
C PHE A 364 -20.96 17.32 13.35
N ASN A 365 -21.87 16.54 12.77
CA ASN A 365 -22.00 16.38 11.32
C ASN A 365 -22.70 17.60 10.67
N THR A 366 -22.20 18.80 10.95
CA THR A 366 -22.76 20.08 10.51
C THR A 366 -21.75 20.84 9.66
N GLU A 367 -22.15 21.28 8.47
CA GLU A 367 -21.36 22.20 7.62
C GLU A 367 -21.51 23.69 8.02
N PHE A 368 -22.13 23.96 9.17
CA PHE A 368 -22.51 25.31 9.55
C PHE A 368 -21.44 25.98 10.41
N GLY A 369 -21.06 27.23 10.07
CA GLY A 369 -20.06 28.03 10.80
C GLY A 369 -20.51 28.58 12.17
N THR A 370 -21.33 27.84 12.92
CA THR A 370 -21.83 28.22 14.24
C THR A 370 -21.40 27.22 15.29
N ASP A 371 -20.98 27.71 16.46
CA ASP A 371 -20.62 26.87 17.60
C ASP A 371 -21.71 25.84 17.95
N VAL A 372 -21.30 24.57 18.01
CA VAL A 372 -22.21 23.44 18.31
C VAL A 372 -22.66 23.48 19.77
N TYR A 373 -21.79 23.88 20.70
CA TYR A 373 -22.05 23.80 22.14
C TYR A 373 -21.71 25.10 22.86
N PRO A 374 -22.47 25.50 23.90
CA PRO A 374 -22.12 26.66 24.71
C PRO A 374 -20.77 26.44 25.43
N ILE A 375 -19.84 27.39 25.29
CA ILE A 375 -18.47 27.28 25.81
C ILE A 375 -18.41 26.90 27.29
N HIS A 376 -19.20 27.55 28.16
CA HIS A 376 -19.20 27.25 29.60
C HIS A 376 -19.58 25.79 29.92
N LYS A 377 -20.59 25.24 29.23
CA LYS A 377 -20.97 23.84 29.42
C LYS A 377 -19.89 22.91 28.89
N LEU A 378 -19.29 23.27 27.76
CA LEU A 378 -18.19 22.50 27.18
C LEU A 378 -17.00 22.45 28.13
N THR A 379 -16.58 23.59 28.71
CA THR A 379 -15.52 23.65 29.73
C THR A 379 -15.77 22.69 30.89
N MET A 380 -17.01 22.60 31.38
CA MET A 380 -17.38 21.67 32.45
C MET A 380 -17.28 20.20 31.99
N VAL A 381 -17.71 19.89 30.77
CA VAL A 381 -17.62 18.52 30.21
C VAL A 381 -16.16 18.12 30.03
N LEU A 382 -15.30 19.00 29.51
CA LEU A 382 -13.88 18.72 29.36
C LEU A 382 -13.21 18.48 30.72
N ARG A 383 -13.57 19.23 31.76
CA ARG A 383 -13.09 18.94 33.12
C ARG A 383 -13.53 17.57 33.60
N LEU A 384 -14.80 17.21 33.41
CA LEU A 384 -15.31 15.90 33.80
C LEU A 384 -14.62 14.76 33.06
N ILE A 385 -14.37 14.89 31.75
CA ILE A 385 -13.61 13.91 30.96
C ILE A 385 -12.18 13.80 31.49
N SER A 386 -11.54 14.91 31.88
CA SER A 386 -10.24 14.87 32.55
C SER A 386 -10.27 14.05 33.84
N ASP A 387 -11.32 14.21 34.65
CA ASP A 387 -11.51 13.46 35.89
C ASP A 387 -11.76 11.96 35.61
N TRP A 388 -12.46 11.61 34.52
CA TRP A 388 -12.65 10.22 34.11
C TRP A 388 -11.33 9.52 33.77
N LEU A 389 -10.37 10.22 33.17
CA LEU A 389 -9.04 9.67 32.87
C LEU A 389 -8.22 9.38 34.14
N ASP A 390 -8.54 10.04 35.27
CA ASP A 390 -7.93 9.77 36.58
C ASP A 390 -8.66 8.71 37.40
N SER A 391 -9.82 8.23 36.91
CA SER A 391 -10.64 7.26 37.62
C SER A 391 -10.01 5.86 37.61
N SER A 392 -10.44 5.02 38.55
CA SER A 392 -9.97 3.63 38.63
C SER A 392 -10.30 2.81 37.37
N VAL A 393 -11.38 3.19 36.69
CA VAL A 393 -11.93 2.54 35.50
C VAL A 393 -11.11 2.83 34.23
N ALA A 394 -10.26 3.86 34.25
CA ALA A 394 -9.45 4.25 33.10
C ALA A 394 -8.43 3.18 32.65
N TYR A 395 -8.13 2.22 33.53
CA TYR A 395 -7.22 1.10 33.30
C TYR A 395 -7.94 -0.17 32.81
N ASP A 396 -9.28 -0.18 32.78
CA ASP A 396 -10.05 -1.31 32.29
C ASP A 396 -10.06 -1.35 30.75
N ASN A 397 -10.07 -2.55 30.17
CA ASN A 397 -10.08 -2.73 28.71
C ASN A 397 -11.33 -2.14 28.05
N GLU A 398 -12.46 -2.15 28.75
CA GLU A 398 -13.72 -1.55 28.30
C GLU A 398 -13.62 -0.02 28.16
N PHE A 399 -12.71 0.63 28.88
CA PHE A 399 -12.51 2.08 28.80
C PHE A 399 -11.84 2.49 27.48
N ILE A 400 -11.19 1.56 26.75
CA ILE A 400 -10.58 1.85 25.44
C ILE A 400 -11.63 2.40 24.45
N ASP A 401 -12.86 1.88 24.47
CA ASP A 401 -13.94 2.37 23.60
C ASP A 401 -14.27 3.84 23.91
N LEU A 402 -14.25 4.21 25.19
CA LEU A 402 -14.43 5.59 25.63
C LEU A 402 -13.24 6.47 25.24
N ARG A 403 -12.01 5.96 25.24
CA ARG A 403 -10.83 6.68 24.73
C ARG A 403 -11.00 7.06 23.26
N VAL A 404 -11.48 6.13 22.43
CA VAL A 404 -11.78 6.39 21.01
C VAL A 404 -12.82 7.51 20.89
N LEU A 405 -13.93 7.39 21.63
CA LEU A 405 -15.00 8.38 21.64
C LEU A 405 -14.53 9.76 22.10
N ILE A 406 -13.67 9.84 23.12
CA ILE A 406 -13.08 11.09 23.62
C ILE A 406 -12.17 11.71 22.56
N SER A 407 -11.26 10.95 21.93
CA SER A 407 -10.38 11.45 20.86
C SER A 407 -11.18 12.04 19.71
N ARG A 408 -12.28 11.38 19.32
CA ARG A 408 -13.20 11.89 18.30
C ARG A 408 -13.94 13.16 18.76
N PHE A 409 -14.44 13.17 19.99
CA PHE A 409 -15.14 14.32 20.56
C PHE A 409 -14.25 15.56 20.58
N LEU A 410 -13.00 15.43 21.02
CA LEU A 410 -12.02 16.51 20.99
C LEU A 410 -11.66 16.92 19.56
N GLY A 411 -11.41 15.95 18.68
CA GLY A 411 -11.15 16.19 17.25
C GLY A 411 -12.25 17.01 16.57
N PHE A 412 -13.53 16.71 16.86
CA PHE A 412 -14.63 17.49 16.32
C PHE A 412 -14.79 18.87 16.97
N ILE A 413 -14.47 19.02 18.26
CA ILE A 413 -14.47 20.34 18.91
C ILE A 413 -13.50 21.27 18.19
N ILE A 414 -12.26 20.85 17.95
CA ILE A 414 -11.26 21.72 17.31
C ILE A 414 -11.54 22.01 15.83
N GLN A 415 -12.33 21.16 15.16
CA GLN A 415 -12.73 21.36 13.77
C GLN A 415 -14.00 22.23 13.62
N ASN A 416 -14.96 22.08 14.53
CA ASN A 416 -16.32 22.64 14.37
C ASN A 416 -16.68 23.76 15.37
N GLN A 417 -15.85 24.04 16.38
CA GLN A 417 -16.08 25.14 17.31
C GLN A 417 -15.14 26.29 16.99
N THR A 418 -15.68 27.51 16.96
CA THR A 418 -14.90 28.74 16.85
C THR A 418 -14.30 29.14 18.20
N ASN A 419 -15.06 28.98 19.28
CA ASN A 419 -14.63 29.30 20.64
C ASN A 419 -14.19 28.06 21.42
N ILE A 420 -12.88 27.83 21.46
CA ILE A 420 -12.28 26.68 22.15
C ILE A 420 -12.10 26.99 23.66
N PRO A 421 -12.54 26.12 24.58
CA PRO A 421 -12.30 26.30 26.02
C PRO A 421 -10.82 26.31 26.40
N ASP A 422 -10.46 27.09 27.43
CA ASP A 422 -9.07 27.22 27.89
C ASP A 422 -8.45 25.88 28.35
N ASN A 423 -9.26 25.01 28.97
CA ASN A 423 -8.82 23.69 29.45
C ASN A 423 -8.73 22.62 28.35
N TYR A 424 -8.98 22.98 27.09
CA TYR A 424 -9.00 22.03 25.98
C TYR A 424 -7.61 21.44 25.70
N TYR A 425 -6.58 22.27 25.58
CA TYR A 425 -5.24 21.80 25.20
C TYR A 425 -4.56 20.98 26.29
N GLU A 426 -4.84 21.31 27.56
CA GLU A 426 -4.40 20.50 28.72
C GLU A 426 -5.00 19.10 28.65
N LEU A 427 -6.33 18.99 28.43
CA LEU A 427 -6.98 17.70 28.26
C LEU A 427 -6.50 16.97 26.99
N ALA A 428 -6.29 17.69 25.88
CA ALA A 428 -5.81 17.11 24.64
C ALA A 428 -4.45 16.42 24.82
N ASN A 429 -3.50 17.07 25.51
CA ASN A 429 -2.20 16.47 25.86
C ASN A 429 -2.37 15.22 26.70
N LYS A 430 -3.19 15.29 27.76
CA LYS A 430 -3.45 14.15 28.65
C LYS A 430 -4.05 12.95 27.91
N VAL A 431 -5.02 13.19 27.03
CA VAL A 431 -5.64 12.15 26.20
C VAL A 431 -4.63 11.52 25.25
N LEU A 432 -3.80 12.34 24.59
CA LEU A 432 -2.79 11.85 23.65
C LEU A 432 -1.72 11.01 24.37
N GLU A 433 -1.19 11.51 25.48
CA GLU A 433 -0.19 10.81 26.31
C GLU A 433 -0.72 9.44 26.73
N ASN A 434 -1.89 9.39 27.38
CA ASN A 434 -2.45 8.11 27.83
C ASN A 434 -2.80 7.19 26.65
N ASN A 435 -3.33 7.72 25.55
CA ASN A 435 -3.71 6.88 24.43
C ASN A 435 -2.50 6.30 23.70
N PHE A 436 -1.40 7.04 23.55
CA PHE A 436 -0.18 6.51 22.93
C PHE A 436 0.43 5.38 23.77
N GLU A 437 0.41 5.49 25.11
CA GLU A 437 0.79 4.38 26.00
C GLU A 437 -0.10 3.14 25.77
N ILE A 438 -1.42 3.31 25.76
CA ILE A 438 -2.36 2.20 25.57
C ILE A 438 -2.23 1.59 24.17
N ILE A 439 -1.97 2.36 23.11
CA ILE A 439 -1.74 1.83 21.76
C ILE A 439 -0.54 0.87 21.74
N GLN A 440 0.51 1.16 22.50
CA GLN A 440 1.67 0.27 22.59
C GLN A 440 1.37 -1.02 23.37
N LEU A 441 0.47 -0.96 24.36
CA LEU A 441 0.04 -2.12 25.14
C LEU A 441 -0.97 -3.00 24.38
N GLU A 442 -1.88 -2.38 23.62
CA GLU A 442 -2.96 -3.03 22.87
C GLU A 442 -2.88 -2.70 21.37
N PRO A 443 -1.81 -3.13 20.66
CA PRO A 443 -1.57 -2.76 19.26
C PRO A 443 -2.63 -3.28 18.28
N ASN A 444 -3.42 -4.28 18.69
CA ASN A 444 -4.51 -4.83 17.89
C ASN A 444 -5.75 -3.92 17.85
N ARG A 445 -5.84 -2.89 18.72
CA ARG A 445 -6.92 -1.89 18.70
C ARG A 445 -6.68 -0.85 17.61
N LEU A 446 -6.94 -1.25 16.37
CA LEU A 446 -6.77 -0.43 15.17
C LEU A 446 -7.57 0.89 15.23
N ASP A 447 -8.76 0.86 15.83
CA ASP A 447 -9.63 2.01 16.04
C ASP A 447 -9.03 3.06 16.97
N LEU A 448 -8.46 2.64 18.10
CA LEU A 448 -7.73 3.52 19.02
C LEU A 448 -6.57 4.19 18.33
N ASN A 449 -5.76 3.43 17.60
CA ASN A 449 -4.63 3.94 16.85
C ASN A 449 -5.09 4.97 15.79
N TYR A 450 -6.07 4.60 14.97
CA TYR A 450 -6.62 5.44 13.91
C TYR A 450 -7.13 6.79 14.41
N TYR A 451 -8.02 6.78 15.40
CA TYR A 451 -8.67 8.00 15.86
C TYR A 451 -7.77 8.86 16.76
N THR A 452 -6.84 8.27 17.50
CA THR A 452 -5.83 9.02 18.27
C THR A 452 -4.88 9.75 17.33
N LEU A 453 -4.37 9.08 16.28
CA LEU A 453 -3.49 9.72 15.29
C LEU A 453 -4.23 10.80 14.50
N LYS A 454 -5.47 10.55 14.05
CA LYS A 454 -6.30 11.59 13.40
C LYS A 454 -6.54 12.79 14.30
N PHE A 455 -6.76 12.54 15.59
CA PHE A 455 -6.88 13.60 16.57
C PHE A 455 -5.58 14.40 16.65
N TYR A 456 -4.43 13.72 16.80
CA TYR A 456 -3.11 14.37 16.84
C TYR A 456 -2.84 15.26 15.63
N ILE A 457 -3.11 14.79 14.40
CA ILE A 457 -2.98 15.61 13.17
C ILE A 457 -3.75 16.93 13.29
N SER A 458 -4.93 16.90 13.91
CA SER A 458 -5.81 18.07 14.01
C SER A 458 -5.32 19.12 15.02
N VAL A 459 -4.38 18.75 15.91
CA VAL A 459 -3.92 19.59 17.03
C VAL A 459 -2.40 19.80 17.10
N MET A 460 -1.56 19.02 16.40
CA MET A 460 -0.09 19.06 16.51
C MET A 460 0.51 20.45 16.27
N ASP A 461 -0.07 21.24 15.36
CA ASP A 461 0.36 22.62 15.08
C ASP A 461 -0.27 23.69 16.00
N LYS A 462 -1.08 23.27 16.98
CA LYS A 462 -1.91 24.16 17.82
C LYS A 462 -1.48 24.20 19.29
N GLY A 463 -0.24 23.82 19.60
CA GLY A 463 0.36 23.98 20.93
C GLY A 463 0.22 22.78 21.88
N VAL A 464 -0.07 21.59 21.34
CA VAL A 464 0.07 20.32 22.09
C VAL A 464 1.54 19.89 22.19
N SER A 465 1.83 18.96 23.10
CA SER A 465 3.15 18.32 23.24
C SER A 465 3.55 17.59 21.96
N LYS A 466 4.87 17.45 21.76
CA LYS A 466 5.42 16.55 20.74
C LYS A 466 5.55 15.13 21.30
N PHE A 467 5.19 14.15 20.49
CA PHE A 467 5.19 12.72 20.85
C PHE A 467 6.11 11.95 19.90
N ASP A 468 7.29 12.50 19.64
CA ASP A 468 8.21 12.03 18.59
C ASP A 468 8.67 10.59 18.83
N GLU A 469 8.96 10.20 20.08
CA GLU A 469 9.41 8.85 20.42
C GLU A 469 8.28 7.84 20.24
N GLU A 470 7.09 8.16 20.76
CA GLU A 470 5.89 7.33 20.73
C GLU A 470 5.42 7.09 19.30
N LEU A 471 5.45 8.12 18.44
CA LEU A 471 5.06 8.01 17.03
C LEU A 471 5.99 7.06 16.26
N ILE A 472 7.29 7.14 16.51
CA ILE A 472 8.26 6.24 15.87
C ILE A 472 8.14 4.82 16.44
N ASP A 473 7.87 4.65 17.74
CA ASP A 473 7.62 3.33 18.32
C ASP A 473 6.34 2.68 17.77
N ILE A 474 5.26 3.45 17.64
CA ILE A 474 4.03 2.98 17.00
C ILE A 474 4.32 2.56 15.56
N PHE A 475 5.07 3.34 14.80
CA PHE A 475 5.43 2.99 13.42
C PHE A 475 6.26 1.70 13.33
N ILE A 476 7.26 1.52 14.20
CA ILE A 476 8.14 0.35 14.19
C ILE A 476 7.41 -0.92 14.63
N ASN A 477 6.56 -0.80 15.65
CA ASN A 477 5.89 -1.94 16.27
C ASN A 477 4.53 -2.27 15.64
N PHE A 478 4.04 -1.45 14.71
CA PHE A 478 2.81 -1.73 13.99
C PHE A 478 2.99 -2.95 13.08
N ASN A 479 2.52 -4.11 13.56
CA ASN A 479 2.54 -5.37 12.84
C ASN A 479 1.13 -5.94 12.79
N ALA A 480 0.39 -5.58 11.75
CA ALA A 480 -0.94 -6.11 11.55
C ALA A 480 -0.88 -7.58 11.11
N THR A 481 -1.65 -8.43 11.79
CA THR A 481 -1.77 -9.87 11.50
C THR A 481 -2.50 -10.14 10.19
N CYS A 482 -3.35 -9.21 9.76
CA CYS A 482 -4.15 -9.22 8.54
C CYS A 482 -3.97 -7.90 7.78
N ARG A 483 -3.95 -7.96 6.45
CA ARG A 483 -3.75 -6.79 5.56
C ARG A 483 -5.04 -6.41 4.86
N ASN A 484 -6.07 -6.17 5.66
CA ASN A 484 -7.36 -5.71 5.18
C ASN A 484 -7.37 -4.18 5.00
N GLN A 485 -8.49 -3.64 4.50
CA GLN A 485 -8.61 -2.21 4.24
C GLN A 485 -8.48 -1.37 5.52
N ALA A 486 -8.93 -1.85 6.67
CA ALA A 486 -8.81 -1.13 7.93
C ALA A 486 -7.35 -0.98 8.38
N THR A 487 -6.55 -2.04 8.29
CA THR A 487 -5.10 -1.98 8.51
C THR A 487 -4.45 -0.94 7.60
N ILE A 488 -4.81 -0.93 6.31
CA ILE A 488 -4.29 0.04 5.33
C ILE A 488 -4.64 1.49 5.73
N LEU A 489 -5.85 1.74 6.24
CA LEU A 489 -6.26 3.07 6.71
C LEU A 489 -5.43 3.54 7.92
N VAL A 490 -5.05 2.62 8.82
CA VAL A 490 -4.16 2.93 9.95
C VAL A 490 -2.75 3.23 9.43
N GLU A 491 -2.19 2.41 8.55
CA GLU A 491 -0.87 2.64 7.94
C GLU A 491 -0.79 4.00 7.24
N GLN A 492 -1.83 4.35 6.46
CA GLN A 492 -1.94 5.65 5.80
C GLN A 492 -1.97 6.81 6.79
N THR A 493 -2.63 6.62 7.94
CA THR A 493 -2.72 7.64 8.99
C THR A 493 -1.38 7.79 9.71
N ILE A 494 -0.69 6.69 10.04
CA ILE A 494 0.67 6.70 10.60
C ILE A 494 1.62 7.43 9.63
N ALA A 495 1.64 7.03 8.37
CA ALA A 495 2.48 7.66 7.34
C ALA A 495 2.20 9.16 7.18
N ARG A 496 0.93 9.56 7.31
CA ARG A 496 0.54 10.98 7.29
C ARG A 496 1.08 11.75 8.50
N VAL A 497 0.92 11.22 9.71
CA VAL A 497 1.43 11.85 10.94
C VAL A 497 2.94 12.02 10.88
N LEU A 498 3.66 10.97 10.51
CA LEU A 498 5.13 10.98 10.44
C LEU A 498 5.67 12.02 9.45
N ARG A 499 4.94 12.26 8.36
CA ARG A 499 5.29 13.27 7.36
C ARG A 499 5.00 14.69 7.84
N GLU A 500 3.86 14.90 8.47
CA GLU A 500 3.39 16.23 8.86
C GLU A 500 4.00 16.69 10.19
N SER A 501 4.42 15.75 11.06
CA SER A 501 5.09 16.05 12.31
C SER A 501 6.60 16.35 12.11
N PRO A 502 7.12 17.47 12.64
CA PRO A 502 8.54 17.79 12.60
C PRO A 502 9.30 17.01 13.70
N ILE A 503 9.48 15.70 13.46
CA ILE A 503 10.15 14.77 14.37
C ILE A 503 11.65 15.08 14.47
N GLU A 504 12.18 15.10 15.68
CA GLU A 504 13.61 15.31 15.91
C GLU A 504 14.46 14.18 15.30
N MET A 505 15.40 14.56 14.44
CA MET A 505 16.24 13.60 13.72
C MET A 505 17.10 12.71 14.61
N LYS A 506 17.45 13.17 15.82
CA LYS A 506 18.19 12.36 16.80
C LYS A 506 17.41 11.12 17.23
N ILE A 507 16.10 11.22 17.35
CA ILE A 507 15.20 10.11 17.71
C ILE A 507 15.13 9.11 16.56
N ILE A 508 15.06 9.62 15.32
CA ILE A 508 15.04 8.78 14.12
C ILE A 508 16.38 8.04 13.96
N GLN A 509 17.51 8.72 14.18
CA GLN A 509 18.84 8.12 14.15
C GLN A 509 19.03 7.03 15.21
N SER A 510 18.53 7.21 16.43
CA SER A 510 18.66 6.21 17.49
C SER A 510 17.92 4.90 17.19
N LYS A 511 16.92 4.93 16.29
CA LYS A 511 16.10 3.78 15.88
C LYS A 511 16.40 3.29 14.46
N LYS A 512 17.52 3.72 13.86
CA LYS A 512 17.95 3.38 12.49
C LYS A 512 17.89 1.89 12.17
N ASP A 513 18.44 1.04 13.04
CA ASP A 513 18.51 -0.42 12.80
C ASP A 513 17.12 -1.05 12.75
N SER A 514 16.22 -0.60 13.62
CA SER A 514 14.82 -1.03 13.61
C SER A 514 14.08 -0.59 12.34
N ILE A 515 14.37 0.63 11.84
CA ILE A 515 13.79 1.12 10.58
C ILE A 515 14.33 0.33 9.38
N PHE A 516 15.62 -0.03 9.36
CA PHE A 516 16.19 -0.91 8.33
C PHE A 516 15.56 -2.29 8.33
N LYS A 517 15.35 -2.86 9.53
CA LYS A 517 14.66 -4.14 9.68
C LYS A 517 13.23 -4.06 9.16
N LEU A 518 12.48 -3.02 9.54
CA LEU A 518 11.11 -2.80 9.08
C LEU A 518 11.04 -2.63 7.54
N PHE A 519 11.99 -1.90 6.95
CA PHE A 519 12.11 -1.77 5.49
C PHE A 519 12.28 -3.12 4.79
N THR A 520 13.05 -4.03 5.39
CA THR A 520 13.37 -5.35 4.82
C THR A 520 12.21 -6.33 4.99
N ASP A 521 11.59 -6.35 6.17
CA ASP A 521 10.58 -7.34 6.55
C ASP A 521 9.15 -6.97 6.09
N SER A 522 8.87 -5.68 5.88
CA SER A 522 7.52 -5.21 5.55
C SER A 522 7.12 -5.54 4.11
N LYS A 523 5.87 -5.97 3.92
CA LYS A 523 5.23 -6.14 2.60
C LYS A 523 4.43 -4.91 2.16
N SER A 524 4.33 -3.89 3.00
CA SER A 524 3.59 -2.66 2.69
C SER A 524 4.47 -1.65 1.99
N VAL A 525 4.11 -1.31 0.74
CA VAL A 525 4.77 -0.28 -0.07
C VAL A 525 4.79 1.06 0.66
N LEU A 526 3.71 1.41 1.38
CA LEU A 526 3.63 2.65 2.15
C LEU A 526 4.61 2.65 3.32
N VAL A 527 4.72 1.56 4.06
CA VAL A 527 5.67 1.42 5.17
C VAL A 527 7.10 1.50 4.66
N GLN A 528 7.43 0.73 3.63
CA GLN A 528 8.76 0.74 2.99
C GLN A 528 9.14 2.15 2.48
N ARG A 529 8.18 2.91 1.94
CA ARG A 529 8.38 4.29 1.48
C ARG A 529 8.78 5.22 2.63
N ILE A 530 8.06 5.18 3.74
CA ILE A 530 8.37 6.00 4.92
C ILE A 530 9.73 5.60 5.50
N CYS A 531 10.04 4.30 5.58
CA CYS A 531 11.36 3.83 5.97
C CYS A 531 12.44 4.40 5.05
N THR A 532 12.27 4.30 3.72
CA THR A 532 13.22 4.82 2.73
C THR A 532 13.43 6.32 2.88
N TRP A 533 12.34 7.07 3.13
CA TRP A 533 12.42 8.52 3.35
C TRP A 533 13.28 8.86 4.58
N TYR A 534 13.02 8.25 5.73
CA TYR A 534 13.83 8.48 6.94
C TYR A 534 15.27 7.99 6.80
N LEU A 535 15.47 6.79 6.25
CA LEU A 535 16.80 6.22 6.04
C LEU A 535 17.64 7.10 5.14
N ARG A 536 17.06 7.66 4.06
CA ARG A 536 17.77 8.61 3.20
C ARG A 536 18.23 9.85 3.96
N GLN A 537 17.38 10.42 4.84
CA GLN A 537 17.76 11.57 5.66
C GLN A 537 18.88 11.23 6.65
N ILE A 538 18.77 10.07 7.33
CA ILE A 538 19.81 9.57 8.24
C ILE A 538 21.15 9.42 7.49
N ILE A 539 21.13 8.78 6.32
CA ILE A 539 22.32 8.54 5.50
C ILE A 539 23.01 9.85 5.14
N LEU A 540 22.28 10.84 4.63
CA LEU A 540 22.85 12.13 4.22
C LEU A 540 23.44 12.91 5.39
N LEU A 541 22.89 12.76 6.59
CA LEU A 541 23.42 13.40 7.80
C LEU A 541 24.69 12.72 8.30
N GLU A 542 24.65 11.40 8.52
CA GLU A 542 25.81 10.63 8.98
C GLU A 542 26.97 10.68 7.97
N GLN A 543 26.65 10.76 6.68
CA GLN A 543 27.64 10.88 5.61
C GLN A 543 28.48 12.16 5.76
N GLN A 544 27.89 13.29 6.12
CA GLN A 544 28.63 14.54 6.26
C GLN A 544 29.69 14.44 7.37
N ASP A 545 29.31 13.87 8.51
CA ASP A 545 30.23 13.62 9.62
C ASP A 545 31.31 12.60 9.22
N PHE A 546 30.91 11.52 8.57
CA PHE A 546 31.82 10.48 8.10
C PHE A 546 32.84 11.00 7.07
N VAL A 547 32.44 11.89 6.15
CA VAL A 547 33.37 12.51 5.18
C VAL A 547 34.45 13.31 5.89
N VAL A 548 34.09 14.06 6.95
CA VAL A 548 35.04 14.85 7.74
C VAL A 548 36.02 13.93 8.46
N GLU A 549 35.52 12.90 9.14
CA GLU A 549 36.36 11.92 9.84
C GLU A 549 37.30 11.17 8.88
N TYR A 550 36.78 10.74 7.73
CA TYR A 550 37.55 10.06 6.70
C TYR A 550 38.70 10.93 6.19
N GLN A 551 38.49 12.23 5.96
CA GLN A 551 39.53 13.16 5.52
C GLN A 551 40.58 13.45 6.60
N LEU A 552 40.21 13.38 7.88
CA LEU A 552 41.14 13.59 9.01
C LEU A 552 41.94 12.33 9.35
N SER A 553 41.46 11.16 8.96
CA SER A 553 42.14 9.89 9.18
C SER A 553 43.51 9.86 8.47
N LYS A 554 44.58 9.59 9.22
CA LYS A 554 45.96 9.52 8.68
C LYS A 554 46.35 8.11 8.22
N ASN A 555 45.56 7.11 8.59
CA ASN A 555 45.76 5.70 8.26
C ASN A 555 44.67 5.23 7.30
N ASP A 556 45.02 5.06 6.03
CA ASP A 556 44.10 4.61 4.97
C ASP A 556 43.51 3.19 5.20
N GLU A 557 44.01 2.44 6.18
CA GLU A 557 43.60 1.05 6.46
C GLU A 557 42.53 0.91 7.57
N GLU A 558 42.32 1.93 8.42
CA GLU A 558 41.40 1.83 9.57
C GLU A 558 39.97 2.32 9.27
N MET A 559 39.76 3.21 8.29
CA MET A 559 38.43 3.70 7.88
C MET A 559 38.16 3.37 6.40
N GLN A 560 37.27 2.39 6.17
CA GLN A 560 36.78 2.01 4.83
C GLN A 560 35.31 2.39 4.68
N ALA A 561 34.96 2.96 3.53
CA ALA A 561 33.57 3.24 3.19
C ALA A 561 32.85 1.95 2.81
N ARG A 562 31.80 1.56 3.54
CA ARG A 562 31.05 0.30 3.31
C ARG A 562 29.56 0.54 3.18
N ILE A 563 28.94 -0.16 2.24
CA ILE A 563 27.49 -0.18 2.07
C ILE A 563 26.91 -1.14 3.12
N PRO A 564 25.78 -0.81 3.79
CA PRO A 564 25.08 -1.74 4.68
C PRO A 564 24.83 -3.10 4.03
N GLU A 565 25.07 -4.19 4.76
CA GLU A 565 24.94 -5.56 4.24
C GLU A 565 23.50 -5.90 3.85
N GLU A 566 22.52 -5.32 4.54
CA GLU A 566 21.09 -5.46 4.29
C GLU A 566 20.73 -5.01 2.87
N LEU A 567 21.24 -3.84 2.45
CA LEU A 567 21.01 -3.30 1.11
C LEU A 567 21.70 -4.14 0.04
N ILE A 568 22.92 -4.61 0.30
CA ILE A 568 23.65 -5.50 -0.60
C ILE A 568 22.92 -6.83 -0.77
N LYS A 569 22.36 -7.41 0.29
CA LYS A 569 21.56 -8.63 0.21
C LYS A 569 20.34 -8.43 -0.69
N ILE A 570 19.58 -7.36 -0.51
CA ILE A 570 18.38 -7.07 -1.33
C ILE A 570 18.76 -6.95 -2.81
N VAL A 571 19.84 -6.21 -3.11
CA VAL A 571 20.25 -5.96 -4.50
C VAL A 571 20.84 -7.20 -5.17
N ASN A 572 21.56 -8.06 -4.42
CA ASN A 572 22.11 -9.32 -4.93
C ASN A 572 21.03 -10.37 -5.29
N HIS A 573 19.82 -10.27 -4.72
CA HIS A 573 18.76 -11.25 -4.94
C HIS A 573 17.95 -10.95 -6.21
N THR A 574 17.41 -12.01 -6.84
CA THR A 574 16.57 -11.91 -8.03
C THR A 574 15.34 -11.05 -7.80
N LEU A 575 15.03 -10.22 -8.79
CA LEU A 575 13.86 -9.35 -8.85
C LEU A 575 12.58 -10.11 -8.49
N GLY A 576 11.89 -9.60 -7.48
CA GLY A 576 10.64 -10.18 -7.00
C GLY A 576 9.49 -10.04 -8.01
N HIS A 577 8.48 -10.91 -7.87
CA HIS A 577 7.27 -10.87 -8.69
C HIS A 577 6.19 -9.96 -8.10
N GLN A 578 6.26 -9.71 -6.80
CA GLN A 578 5.28 -8.90 -6.10
C GLN A 578 5.68 -7.42 -6.12
N GLU A 579 4.69 -6.54 -6.22
CA GLU A 579 4.89 -5.09 -6.37
C GLU A 579 5.80 -4.51 -5.28
N TYR A 580 5.62 -4.91 -4.02
CA TYR A 580 6.45 -4.41 -2.91
C TYR A 580 7.92 -4.85 -3.02
N GLU A 581 8.21 -5.98 -3.65
CA GLU A 581 9.60 -6.45 -3.84
C GLU A 581 10.31 -5.59 -4.89
N VAL A 582 9.58 -5.19 -5.93
CA VAL A 582 10.06 -4.28 -6.99
C VAL A 582 10.37 -2.91 -6.39
N PHE A 583 9.47 -2.35 -5.60
CA PHE A 583 9.70 -1.07 -4.90
C PHE A 583 10.87 -1.16 -3.91
N GLN A 584 10.92 -2.22 -3.10
CA GLN A 584 12.03 -2.44 -2.16
C GLN A 584 13.39 -2.50 -2.87
N TYR A 585 13.48 -3.18 -4.01
CA TYR A 585 14.69 -3.23 -4.82
C TYR A 585 15.09 -1.84 -5.33
N MET A 586 14.16 -1.11 -5.96
CA MET A 586 14.45 0.22 -6.53
C MET A 586 14.78 1.26 -5.44
N TRP A 587 14.10 1.23 -4.29
CA TRP A 587 14.38 2.12 -3.16
C TRP A 587 15.67 1.77 -2.43
N SER A 588 16.06 0.50 -2.40
CA SER A 588 17.41 0.11 -1.93
C SER A 588 18.50 0.78 -2.77
N TRP A 589 18.31 0.89 -4.08
CA TRP A 589 19.20 1.64 -4.95
C TRP A 589 19.20 3.15 -4.68
N ILE A 590 18.07 3.76 -4.34
CA ILE A 590 18.04 5.16 -3.87
C ILE A 590 18.93 5.33 -2.64
N LEU A 591 18.81 4.44 -1.65
CA LEU A 591 19.61 4.51 -0.42
C LEU A 591 21.10 4.33 -0.72
N ILE A 592 21.47 3.34 -1.56
CA ILE A 592 22.86 3.11 -2.00
C ILE A 592 23.43 4.33 -2.72
N LEU A 593 22.67 4.92 -3.65
CA LEU A 593 23.12 6.10 -4.39
C LEU A 593 23.26 7.32 -3.49
N SER A 594 22.43 7.44 -2.45
CA SER A 594 22.52 8.52 -1.44
C SER A 594 23.86 8.50 -0.69
N TYR A 595 24.42 7.31 -0.41
CA TYR A 595 25.79 7.19 0.15
C TYR A 595 26.89 7.75 -0.77
N MET A 596 26.61 7.95 -2.06
CA MET A 596 27.57 8.45 -3.06
C MET A 596 27.38 9.93 -3.43
N GLU A 597 26.41 10.63 -2.83
CA GLU A 597 26.18 12.06 -3.02
C GLU A 597 27.21 12.87 -2.22
N ASP A 598 27.76 13.94 -2.80
CA ASP A 598 28.67 14.91 -2.14
C ASP A 598 29.89 14.36 -1.35
N ILE A 599 30.33 13.13 -1.64
CA ILE A 599 31.51 12.50 -1.02
C ILE A 599 32.82 12.70 -1.80
N THR A 600 33.94 12.31 -1.17
CA THR A 600 35.25 12.28 -1.85
C THR A 600 35.31 11.20 -2.94
N LEU A 601 36.14 11.44 -3.95
CA LEU A 601 36.34 10.48 -5.04
C LEU A 601 36.87 9.12 -4.57
N LYS A 602 37.70 9.09 -3.51
CA LYS A 602 38.26 7.85 -2.97
C LYS A 602 37.15 6.96 -2.40
N MET A 603 36.31 7.52 -1.51
CA MET A 603 35.15 6.83 -0.93
C MET A 603 34.19 6.34 -2.02
N LYS A 604 33.96 7.17 -3.04
CA LYS A 604 33.10 6.82 -4.18
C LYS A 604 33.60 5.59 -4.94
N ASN A 605 34.92 5.50 -5.15
CA ASN A 605 35.53 4.33 -5.78
C ASN A 605 35.46 3.08 -4.89
N GLU A 606 35.53 3.22 -3.57
CA GLU A 606 35.34 2.12 -2.62
C GLU A 606 33.91 1.56 -2.66
N TYR A 607 32.89 2.42 -2.71
CA TYR A 607 31.50 2.00 -2.87
C TYR A 607 31.23 1.35 -4.23
N ILE A 608 31.68 1.96 -5.33
CA ILE A 608 31.55 1.37 -6.67
C ILE A 608 32.29 0.02 -6.74
N GLY A 609 33.46 -0.07 -6.11
CA GLY A 609 34.25 -1.30 -6.05
C GLY A 609 33.50 -2.47 -5.40
N GLN A 610 32.66 -2.22 -4.39
CA GLN A 610 31.79 -3.23 -3.78
C GLN A 610 30.71 -3.72 -4.75
N LEU A 611 30.02 -2.79 -5.42
CA LEU A 611 28.93 -3.11 -6.37
C LEU A 611 29.42 -3.86 -7.62
N LEU A 612 30.68 -3.66 -8.02
CA LEU A 612 31.27 -4.34 -9.17
C LEU A 612 31.64 -5.80 -8.91
N GLN A 613 31.76 -6.25 -7.65
CA GLN A 613 32.13 -7.63 -7.32
C GLN A 613 31.11 -8.65 -7.87
N ASN A 614 29.82 -8.30 -7.81
CA ASN A 614 28.72 -9.16 -8.23
C ASN A 614 28.00 -8.67 -9.51
N LYS A 615 28.52 -7.63 -10.17
CA LYS A 615 27.91 -6.99 -11.35
C LYS A 615 26.53 -6.36 -11.11
N GLU A 616 26.31 -5.79 -9.93
CA GLU A 616 25.02 -5.21 -9.55
C GLU A 616 24.60 -4.01 -10.42
N LEU A 617 25.54 -3.16 -10.82
CA LEU A 617 25.26 -1.98 -11.66
C LEU A 617 24.74 -2.35 -13.07
N PRO A 618 25.40 -3.25 -13.83
CA PRO A 618 24.84 -3.75 -15.09
C PRO A 618 23.43 -4.34 -14.94
N ILE A 619 23.18 -5.13 -13.90
CA ILE A 619 21.87 -5.74 -13.63
C ILE A 619 20.80 -4.67 -13.41
N LEU A 620 21.10 -3.64 -12.61
CA LEU A 620 20.23 -2.48 -12.42
C LEU A 620 19.92 -1.79 -13.76
N PHE A 621 20.93 -1.56 -14.60
CA PHE A 621 20.72 -0.86 -15.86
C PHE A 621 19.82 -1.64 -16.81
N ASP A 622 20.05 -2.94 -16.95
CA ASP A 622 19.19 -3.80 -17.76
C ASP A 622 17.75 -3.78 -17.23
N PHE A 623 17.58 -3.92 -15.91
CA PHE A 623 16.29 -3.86 -15.23
C PHE A 623 15.55 -2.53 -15.42
N VAL A 624 16.22 -1.40 -15.22
CA VAL A 624 15.61 -0.08 -15.39
C VAL A 624 15.05 0.07 -16.80
N PHE A 625 15.78 -0.38 -17.83
CA PHE A 625 15.31 -0.29 -19.21
C PHE A 625 14.19 -1.29 -19.58
N GLU A 626 13.83 -2.24 -18.70
CA GLU A 626 12.59 -3.02 -18.85
C GLU A 626 11.34 -2.15 -18.61
N TYR A 627 11.44 -1.14 -17.74
CA TYR A 627 10.34 -0.22 -17.41
C TYR A 627 10.34 1.05 -18.27
N LEU A 628 11.46 1.40 -18.91
CA LEU A 628 11.58 2.62 -19.72
C LEU A 628 11.06 2.40 -21.13
N HIS A 629 10.10 3.22 -21.54
CA HIS A 629 9.59 3.25 -22.92
C HIS A 629 9.70 4.65 -23.50
N ILE A 630 10.33 4.77 -24.67
CA ILE A 630 10.55 6.06 -25.35
C ILE A 630 9.22 6.71 -25.76
N GLU A 631 8.18 5.91 -25.98
CA GLU A 631 6.85 6.34 -26.44
C GLU A 631 6.06 7.11 -25.36
N ASP A 632 6.45 6.98 -24.09
CA ASP A 632 5.80 7.61 -22.95
C ASP A 632 6.29 9.06 -22.73
N GLU A 633 6.37 9.86 -23.79
CA GLU A 633 6.95 11.22 -23.75
C GLU A 633 6.24 12.16 -22.76
N ARG A 634 4.97 11.89 -22.44
CA ARG A 634 4.18 12.66 -21.47
C ARG A 634 4.64 12.44 -20.02
N LEU A 635 5.33 11.33 -19.73
CA LEU A 635 5.88 11.05 -18.40
C LEU A 635 7.17 11.83 -18.12
N TYR A 636 7.85 12.28 -19.17
CA TYR A 636 9.23 12.77 -19.11
C TYR A 636 9.36 14.19 -19.63
N ILE A 637 8.37 15.06 -19.37
CA ILE A 637 8.28 16.40 -19.98
C ILE A 637 9.62 17.14 -19.86
N ILE A 638 10.28 17.31 -21.01
CA ILE A 638 11.42 18.21 -21.19
C ILE A 638 11.15 19.05 -22.43
N ASP A 639 10.92 20.34 -22.17
CA ASP A 639 11.17 21.51 -23.01
C ASP A 639 10.38 21.67 -24.33
N SER A 640 9.33 22.50 -24.30
CA SER A 640 8.69 23.06 -25.50
C SER A 640 9.39 24.34 -26.02
N GLY A 641 10.57 24.67 -25.49
CA GLY A 641 11.32 25.90 -25.80
C GLY A 641 10.89 27.10 -24.96
N LYS A 642 10.18 26.90 -23.84
CA LYS A 642 9.75 27.95 -22.91
C LYS A 642 10.55 27.89 -21.60
N PRO A 643 10.99 29.04 -21.04
CA PRO A 643 11.77 29.08 -19.81
C PRO A 643 11.09 28.40 -18.60
N GLN A 644 9.76 28.36 -18.56
CA GLN A 644 8.96 27.75 -17.49
C GLN A 644 8.96 26.21 -17.50
N ASP A 645 9.31 25.56 -18.62
CA ASP A 645 9.26 24.09 -18.73
C ASP A 645 10.52 23.41 -18.18
N ILE A 646 11.61 24.16 -17.98
CA ILE A 646 12.90 23.65 -17.49
C ILE A 646 12.91 23.54 -15.96
N GLU A 647 12.13 24.36 -15.26
CA GLU A 647 11.88 24.24 -13.81
C GLU A 647 10.89 23.12 -13.49
N ASN A 648 10.07 22.69 -14.47
CA ASN A 648 9.05 21.65 -14.34
C ASN A 648 9.53 20.24 -14.75
N ASN A 649 10.85 20.04 -14.93
CA ASN A 649 11.36 18.72 -15.28
C ASN A 649 11.24 17.76 -14.09
N VAL A 650 10.48 16.68 -14.27
CA VAL A 650 10.16 15.72 -13.19
C VAL A 650 11.35 14.80 -12.91
N ILE A 651 12.24 14.56 -13.88
CA ILE A 651 13.30 13.55 -13.77
C ILE A 651 14.24 13.80 -12.59
N PRO A 652 14.81 15.01 -12.37
CA PRO A 652 15.71 15.24 -11.23
C PRO A 652 14.96 15.36 -9.89
N ASN A 653 13.64 15.57 -9.94
CA ASN A 653 12.79 15.96 -8.82
C ASN A 653 11.89 14.82 -8.34
N TYR A 654 12.29 13.56 -8.54
CA TYR A 654 11.57 12.43 -7.95
C TYR A 654 11.53 12.58 -6.43
N ASP A 655 10.33 12.77 -5.90
CA ASP A 655 10.05 12.82 -4.48
C ASP A 655 9.37 11.52 -4.05
N LEU A 656 9.98 10.83 -3.07
CA LEU A 656 9.49 9.55 -2.55
C LEU A 656 8.03 9.62 -2.09
N ILE A 657 7.60 10.76 -1.58
CA ILE A 657 6.31 10.95 -0.91
C ILE A 657 5.27 11.53 -1.85
N GLU A 658 5.58 12.63 -2.53
CA GLU A 658 4.63 13.32 -3.41
C GLU A 658 4.31 12.50 -4.67
N THR A 659 5.32 11.88 -5.29
CA THR A 659 5.12 11.07 -6.50
C THR A 659 4.15 9.93 -6.25
N GLY A 660 4.30 9.26 -5.11
CA GLY A 660 3.45 8.13 -4.77
C GLY A 660 2.08 8.49 -4.19
N LYS A 661 1.74 9.79 -4.10
CA LYS A 661 0.36 10.26 -3.88
C LYS A 661 -0.34 10.58 -5.21
N SER A 662 0.41 11.15 -6.16
CA SER A 662 -0.14 11.67 -7.41
C SER A 662 -0.24 10.61 -8.50
N GLU A 663 0.67 9.63 -8.50
CA GLU A 663 0.80 8.65 -9.57
C GLU A 663 0.30 7.26 -9.13
N SER A 664 -0.21 6.48 -10.08
CA SER A 664 -0.43 5.04 -9.87
C SER A 664 0.90 4.30 -9.79
N SER A 665 0.95 3.14 -9.11
CA SER A 665 2.16 2.34 -8.94
C SER A 665 2.97 2.09 -10.22
N THR A 666 2.29 1.76 -11.33
CA THR A 666 2.97 1.49 -12.61
C THR A 666 3.68 2.73 -13.17
N HIS A 667 3.06 3.91 -13.05
CA HIS A 667 3.64 5.19 -13.45
C HIS A 667 4.77 5.61 -12.50
N GLU A 668 4.61 5.41 -11.19
CA GLU A 668 5.66 5.69 -10.20
C GLU A 668 6.91 4.85 -10.47
N LEU A 669 6.76 3.55 -10.76
CA LEU A 669 7.90 2.68 -11.09
C LEU A 669 8.66 3.18 -12.33
N LYS A 670 7.97 3.69 -13.35
CA LYS A 670 8.62 4.27 -14.54
C LYS A 670 9.40 5.55 -14.21
N LEU A 671 8.83 6.42 -13.38
CA LEU A 671 9.50 7.65 -12.92
C LEU A 671 10.72 7.31 -12.05
N LEU A 672 10.57 6.36 -11.13
CA LEU A 672 11.62 5.85 -10.26
C LEU A 672 12.76 5.22 -11.05
N ALA A 673 12.45 4.37 -12.03
CA ALA A 673 13.45 3.78 -12.94
C ALA A 673 14.22 4.88 -13.69
N THR A 674 13.53 5.91 -14.18
CA THR A 674 14.14 7.05 -14.87
C THR A 674 15.06 7.85 -13.95
N TYR A 675 14.62 8.11 -12.73
CA TYR A 675 15.39 8.79 -11.69
C TYR A 675 16.65 8.00 -11.31
N LEU A 676 16.54 6.69 -11.13
CA LEU A 676 17.68 5.82 -10.84
C LEU A 676 18.71 5.86 -11.97
N TYR A 677 18.28 5.74 -13.23
CA TYR A 677 19.19 5.86 -14.37
C TYR A 677 19.85 7.25 -14.45
N PHE A 678 19.08 8.32 -14.24
CA PHE A 678 19.60 9.68 -14.16
C PHE A 678 20.68 9.81 -13.07
N LYS A 679 20.40 9.33 -11.84
CA LYS A 679 21.34 9.37 -10.72
C LYS A 679 22.58 8.53 -10.97
N CYS A 680 22.46 7.35 -11.57
CA CYS A 680 23.61 6.57 -11.99
C CYS A 680 24.43 7.28 -13.08
N ALA A 681 23.78 7.90 -14.06
CA ALA A 681 24.47 8.69 -15.08
C ALA A 681 25.22 9.90 -14.48
N GLN A 682 24.65 10.53 -13.45
CA GLN A 682 25.25 11.64 -12.72
C GLN A 682 26.40 11.19 -11.80
N LEU A 683 26.19 10.15 -11.01
CA LEU A 683 27.10 9.71 -9.96
C LEU A 683 28.15 8.71 -10.48
N CYS A 684 27.79 7.74 -11.31
CA CYS A 684 28.68 6.69 -11.81
C CYS A 684 28.71 6.61 -13.35
N GLY A 685 28.73 7.76 -14.03
CA GLY A 685 28.75 7.86 -15.51
C GLY A 685 29.79 6.98 -16.23
N SER A 686 30.97 6.75 -15.66
CA SER A 686 31.96 5.82 -16.23
C SER A 686 31.46 4.37 -16.30
N GLN A 687 30.67 3.92 -15.33
CA GLN A 687 30.07 2.58 -15.31
C GLN A 687 28.95 2.46 -16.34
N VAL A 688 28.13 3.50 -16.48
CA VAL A 688 27.09 3.58 -17.53
C VAL A 688 27.73 3.50 -18.92
N GLN A 689 28.85 4.18 -19.12
CA GLN A 689 29.62 4.11 -20.37
C GLN A 689 30.17 2.71 -20.64
N LEU A 690 30.77 2.06 -19.64
CA LEU A 690 31.30 0.70 -19.78
C LEU A 690 30.19 -0.29 -20.15
N TRP A 691 29.07 -0.26 -19.41
CA TRP A 691 27.89 -1.09 -19.72
C TRP A 691 27.38 -0.83 -21.14
N PHE A 692 27.21 0.43 -21.54
CA PHE A 692 26.75 0.77 -22.90
C PHE A 692 27.69 0.25 -24.01
N GLN A 693 29.00 0.23 -23.76
CA GLN A 693 29.98 -0.34 -24.69
C GLN A 693 29.84 -1.88 -24.79
N GLU A 694 29.49 -2.54 -23.69
CA GLU A 694 29.31 -4.00 -23.60
C GLU A 694 28.00 -4.50 -24.22
N ILE A 695 26.99 -3.62 -24.40
CA ILE A 695 25.72 -3.98 -25.07
C ILE A 695 25.99 -4.48 -26.49
N ARG A 696 25.60 -5.74 -26.75
CA ARG A 696 25.72 -6.41 -28.06
C ARG A 696 24.49 -6.25 -28.94
N ASP A 697 23.30 -6.22 -28.33
CA ASP A 697 22.07 -6.00 -29.08
C ASP A 697 22.00 -4.56 -29.60
N LYS A 698 22.04 -4.41 -30.93
CA LYS A 698 22.00 -3.11 -31.60
C LYS A 698 20.67 -2.39 -31.41
N GLN A 699 19.56 -3.12 -31.28
CA GLN A 699 18.25 -2.51 -31.09
C GLN A 699 18.17 -1.89 -29.69
N PHE A 700 18.45 -2.69 -28.66
CA PHE A 700 18.53 -2.22 -27.28
C PHE A 700 19.53 -1.05 -27.13
N LYS A 701 20.73 -1.16 -27.70
CA LYS A 701 21.73 -0.09 -27.67
C LYS A 701 21.22 1.23 -28.25
N ASN A 702 20.47 1.18 -29.35
CA ASN A 702 19.89 2.36 -29.98
C ASN A 702 18.75 2.96 -29.13
N ILE A 703 17.96 2.12 -28.46
CA ILE A 703 16.90 2.57 -27.52
C ILE A 703 17.55 3.35 -26.38
N VAL A 704 18.58 2.77 -25.74
CA VAL A 704 19.34 3.41 -24.66
C VAL A 704 19.90 4.76 -25.14
N GLU A 705 20.60 4.79 -26.28
CA GLU A 705 21.21 6.02 -26.78
C GLU A 705 20.17 7.12 -27.06
N LYS A 706 19.04 6.78 -27.71
CA LYS A 706 17.96 7.74 -27.97
C LYS A 706 17.34 8.28 -26.69
N PHE A 707 17.09 7.40 -25.71
CA PHE A 707 16.53 7.80 -24.42
C PHE A 707 17.47 8.75 -23.68
N THR A 708 18.76 8.40 -23.58
CA THR A 708 19.76 9.22 -22.88
C THR A 708 19.92 10.58 -23.55
N VAL A 709 20.06 10.64 -24.89
CA VAL A 709 20.22 11.90 -25.63
C VAL A 709 19.01 12.81 -25.46
N LYS A 710 17.79 12.25 -25.46
CA LYS A 710 16.56 13.02 -25.38
C LYS A 710 16.28 13.51 -23.96
N PHE A 711 16.39 12.64 -22.96
CA PHE A 711 15.87 12.93 -21.61
C PHE A 711 16.94 13.22 -20.57
N ILE A 712 18.12 12.61 -20.66
CA ILE A 712 19.12 12.61 -19.58
C ILE A 712 20.27 13.58 -19.87
N SER A 713 20.85 13.53 -21.08
CA SER A 713 21.98 14.34 -21.50
C SER A 713 21.74 15.86 -21.34
N PRO A 714 20.58 16.43 -21.71
CA PRO A 714 20.35 17.87 -21.58
C PRO A 714 20.45 18.37 -20.13
N ILE A 715 19.94 17.58 -19.18
CA ILE A 715 19.96 17.88 -17.74
C ILE A 715 21.39 17.87 -17.23
N LEU A 716 22.14 16.78 -17.48
CA LEU A 716 23.52 16.65 -17.01
C LEU A 716 24.44 17.73 -17.62
N VAL A 717 24.26 18.06 -18.90
CA VAL A 717 25.05 19.11 -19.56
C VAL A 717 24.74 20.48 -18.95
N LYS A 718 23.49 20.76 -18.58
CA LYS A 718 23.11 21.99 -17.87
C LYS A 718 23.79 22.06 -16.51
N ASP A 719 23.69 21.01 -15.69
CA ASP A 719 24.31 20.93 -14.37
C ASP A 719 25.84 21.14 -14.42
N ILE A 720 26.50 20.52 -15.41
CA ILE A 720 27.94 20.70 -15.63
C ILE A 720 28.28 22.17 -15.91
N LYS A 721 27.51 22.85 -16.76
CA LYS A 721 27.74 24.26 -17.09
C LYS A 721 27.53 25.17 -15.89
N GLU A 722 26.48 24.92 -15.11
CA GLU A 722 26.18 25.69 -13.90
C GLU A 722 27.27 25.52 -12.84
N ASN A 723 27.72 24.28 -12.62
CA ASN A 723 28.83 23.98 -11.70
C ASN A 723 30.14 24.63 -12.13
N VAL A 724 30.47 24.58 -13.42
CA VAL A 724 31.64 25.31 -13.95
C VAL A 724 31.44 26.82 -13.77
N GLY A 725 30.25 27.34 -14.05
CA GLY A 725 29.88 28.75 -13.90
C GLY A 725 30.09 29.29 -12.48
N LYS A 726 29.66 28.53 -11.46
CA LYS A 726 29.88 28.87 -10.04
C LYS A 726 31.36 28.93 -9.69
N GLU A 727 32.16 28.03 -10.25
CA GLU A 727 33.60 27.94 -9.97
C GLU A 727 34.45 28.93 -10.79
N ILE A 728 33.90 29.60 -11.81
CA ILE A 728 34.63 30.60 -12.65
C ILE A 728 35.33 31.65 -11.77
N GLY A 729 34.69 32.13 -10.70
CA GLY A 729 35.24 33.17 -9.83
C GLY A 729 36.56 32.77 -9.16
N LYS A 730 36.76 31.48 -8.86
CA LYS A 730 38.04 30.98 -8.31
C LYS A 730 39.17 30.98 -9.33
N PHE A 731 38.83 30.83 -10.62
CA PHE A 731 39.81 30.79 -11.71
C PHE A 731 40.18 32.18 -12.23
N GLN A 732 39.30 33.17 -12.11
CA GLN A 732 39.55 34.55 -12.54
C GLN A 732 40.68 35.25 -11.75
N GLN A 733 40.98 34.81 -10.53
CA GLN A 733 42.14 35.30 -9.76
C GLN A 733 43.49 35.00 -10.45
N ASN A 734 43.51 34.11 -11.44
CA ASN A 734 44.71 33.67 -12.18
C ASN A 734 44.78 34.19 -13.63
N GLU A 735 44.11 35.32 -13.97
CA GLU A 735 44.06 35.92 -15.33
C GLU A 735 43.48 35.00 -16.43
N VAL A 736 42.62 34.03 -16.08
CA VAL A 736 42.04 33.07 -17.04
C VAL A 736 40.68 33.52 -17.58
N ASN A 737 40.52 33.56 -18.91
CA ASN A 737 39.26 33.85 -19.59
C ASN A 737 38.53 32.55 -19.99
N ILE A 738 37.49 32.19 -19.24
CA ILE A 738 36.65 31.01 -19.48
C ILE A 738 35.38 31.40 -20.24
N LYS A 739 35.12 30.77 -21.38
CA LYS A 739 33.89 30.91 -22.19
C LYS A 739 33.10 29.62 -22.16
N ILE A 740 31.85 29.67 -21.69
CA ILE A 740 30.91 28.55 -21.72
C ILE A 740 30.02 28.68 -22.96
N GLY A 741 30.06 27.68 -23.85
CA GLY A 741 29.21 27.56 -25.03
C GLY A 741 28.13 26.48 -24.88
N THR A 742 27.39 26.18 -25.95
CA THR A 742 26.28 25.20 -25.94
C THR A 742 26.74 23.77 -25.65
N ASN A 743 27.75 23.25 -26.34
CA ASN A 743 28.30 21.90 -26.09
C ASN A 743 29.82 21.94 -25.87
N GLN A 744 30.35 23.09 -25.47
CA GLN A 744 31.79 23.26 -25.28
C GLN A 744 32.11 24.28 -24.21
N ILE A 745 33.20 24.06 -23.48
CA ILE A 745 33.80 25.04 -22.56
C ILE A 745 35.20 25.34 -23.07
N LYS A 746 35.59 26.61 -23.13
CA LYS A 746 36.92 27.03 -23.61
C LYS A 746 37.59 27.91 -22.56
N ALA A 747 38.79 27.53 -22.11
CA ALA A 747 39.65 28.37 -21.27
C ALA A 747 40.75 28.98 -22.13
N ASN A 748 40.97 30.29 -22.01
CA ASN A 748 42.07 31.02 -22.64
C ASN A 748 42.90 31.70 -21.55
N ILE A 749 44.22 31.50 -21.59
CA ILE A 749 45.17 32.12 -20.67
C ILE A 749 46.07 33.03 -21.52
N PRO A 750 46.11 34.34 -21.25
CA PRO A 750 46.96 35.27 -21.97
C PRO A 750 48.43 35.02 -21.59
N VAL A 751 49.30 34.92 -22.59
CA VAL A 751 50.75 34.78 -22.43
C VAL A 751 51.43 35.67 -23.47
N GLU A 752 52.02 36.78 -23.02
CA GLU A 752 52.63 37.81 -23.89
C GLU A 752 51.63 38.41 -24.91
N GLU A 753 51.85 38.23 -26.21
CA GLU A 753 51.00 38.75 -27.31
C GLU A 753 49.96 37.73 -27.84
N GLU A 754 50.02 36.47 -27.41
CA GLU A 754 49.09 35.41 -27.83
C GLU A 754 48.38 34.73 -26.63
N ASN A 755 47.44 33.82 -26.90
CA ASN A 755 46.69 33.12 -25.86
C ASN A 755 46.91 31.61 -25.95
N ILE A 756 47.18 30.94 -24.82
CA ILE A 756 47.10 29.47 -24.77
C ILE A 756 45.64 29.10 -24.51
N SER A 757 45.09 28.16 -25.29
CA SER A 757 43.69 27.75 -25.12
C SER A 757 43.48 26.24 -25.10
N MET A 758 42.59 25.81 -24.20
CA MET A 758 42.10 24.43 -24.09
C MET A 758 40.58 24.43 -24.18
N ARG A 759 40.01 23.44 -24.87
CA ARG A 759 38.58 23.28 -25.11
C ARG A 759 38.12 21.90 -24.62
N TRP A 760 37.00 21.87 -23.91
CA TRP A 760 36.29 20.67 -23.50
C TRP A 760 34.99 20.57 -24.30
N SER A 761 34.93 19.63 -25.24
CA SER A 761 33.78 19.37 -26.12
C SER A 761 32.90 18.27 -25.49
N ILE A 762 31.68 18.62 -25.08
CA ILE A 762 30.73 17.70 -24.45
C ILE A 762 29.88 17.05 -25.56
N PRO A 763 29.86 15.71 -25.70
CA PRO A 763 29.09 15.04 -26.73
C PRO A 763 27.58 15.11 -26.45
N ALA A 764 26.77 15.03 -27.49
CA ALA A 764 25.31 15.08 -27.38
C ALA A 764 24.71 13.87 -26.61
N ASN A 765 25.43 12.74 -26.59
CA ASN A 765 25.07 11.52 -25.87
C ASN A 765 25.83 11.35 -24.54
N TYR A 766 26.26 12.44 -23.90
CA TYR A 766 26.88 12.37 -22.57
C TYR A 766 25.92 11.76 -21.53
N PRO A 767 26.33 10.80 -20.68
CA PRO A 767 27.69 10.33 -20.42
C PRO A 767 28.14 9.09 -21.22
N LEU A 768 27.36 8.62 -22.20
CA LEU A 768 27.68 7.41 -22.99
C LEU A 768 29.01 7.58 -23.75
N SER A 769 29.28 8.79 -24.25
CA SER A 769 30.58 9.17 -24.82
C SER A 769 31.35 10.12 -23.91
N ASN A 770 32.68 10.02 -23.96
CA ASN A 770 33.57 10.89 -23.17
C ASN A 770 33.57 12.32 -23.71
N VAL A 771 33.71 13.29 -22.78
CA VAL A 771 34.05 14.68 -23.13
C VAL A 771 35.42 14.69 -23.80
N ALA A 772 35.54 15.31 -24.96
CA ALA A 772 36.81 15.41 -25.67
C ALA A 772 37.57 16.67 -25.24
N VAL A 773 38.85 16.51 -24.87
CA VAL A 773 39.75 17.63 -24.57
C VAL A 773 40.61 17.95 -25.78
N GLU A 774 40.40 19.13 -26.35
CA GLU A 774 41.11 19.66 -27.50
C GLU A 774 42.00 20.84 -27.09
N GLY A 775 43.09 21.05 -27.83
CA GLY A 775 44.00 22.19 -27.62
C GLY A 775 44.02 23.12 -28.83
N PRO A 776 43.05 24.05 -28.99
CA PRO A 776 42.91 24.83 -30.22
C PRO A 776 44.08 25.79 -30.50
N LEU A 777 44.80 26.22 -29.46
CA LEU A 777 45.93 27.14 -29.60
C LEU A 777 46.97 26.84 -28.52
N CYS A 778 48.20 26.52 -28.93
CA CYS A 778 49.33 26.22 -28.06
C CYS A 778 50.48 27.17 -28.40
N VAL A 779 50.95 27.93 -27.42
CA VAL A 779 52.00 28.94 -27.57
C VAL A 779 53.00 28.77 -26.43
N GLY A 780 54.30 28.83 -26.70
CA GLY A 780 55.34 28.80 -25.67
C GLY A 780 55.55 27.47 -24.93
N VAL A 781 54.95 26.36 -25.38
CA VAL A 781 55.04 25.02 -24.75
C VAL A 781 55.49 23.97 -25.79
N LYS A 782 56.33 23.01 -25.38
CA LYS A 782 56.78 21.92 -26.26
C LYS A 782 55.63 20.95 -26.60
N GLU A 783 55.61 20.42 -27.82
CA GLU A 783 54.52 19.55 -28.31
C GLU A 783 54.25 18.33 -27.40
N ASN A 784 55.29 17.69 -26.88
CA ASN A 784 55.14 16.53 -25.99
C ASN A 784 54.55 16.91 -24.62
N GLN A 785 54.91 18.07 -24.08
CA GLN A 785 54.34 18.60 -22.84
C GLN A 785 52.87 18.98 -23.05
N TRP A 786 52.54 19.61 -24.18
CA TRP A 786 51.16 19.94 -24.54
C TRP A 786 50.27 18.69 -24.67
N LYS A 787 50.74 17.66 -25.37
CA LYS A 787 50.05 16.36 -25.47
C LYS A 787 49.85 15.72 -24.10
N ALA A 788 50.84 15.80 -23.22
CA ALA A 788 50.72 15.29 -21.85
C ALA A 788 49.66 16.04 -21.04
N TRP A 789 49.58 17.37 -21.16
CA TRP A 789 48.56 18.16 -20.48
C TRP A 789 47.15 17.83 -20.98
N LEU A 790 46.97 17.69 -22.31
CA LEU A 790 45.70 17.25 -22.89
C LEU A 790 45.29 15.86 -22.36
N LEU A 791 46.21 14.90 -22.34
CA LEU A 791 45.95 13.56 -21.82
C LEU A 791 45.66 13.56 -20.31
N ALA A 792 46.35 14.39 -19.53
CA ALA A 792 46.11 14.52 -18.09
C ALA A 792 44.71 15.09 -17.82
N SER A 793 44.33 16.15 -18.54
CA SER A 793 42.99 16.74 -18.51
C SER A 793 41.90 15.75 -18.94
N GLN A 794 42.10 15.04 -20.05
CA GLN A 794 41.20 13.99 -20.53
C GLN A 794 41.01 12.88 -19.48
N LYS A 795 42.11 12.45 -18.86
CA LYS A 795 42.10 11.37 -17.87
C LYS A 795 41.39 11.75 -16.58
N ILE A 796 41.47 13.01 -16.15
CA ILE A 796 40.71 13.52 -14.99
C ILE A 796 39.20 13.43 -15.23
N ILE A 797 38.76 13.71 -16.45
CA ILE A 797 37.33 13.66 -16.77
C ILE A 797 36.87 12.22 -16.91
N SER A 798 37.60 11.40 -17.68
CA SER A 798 37.14 10.05 -18.05
C SER A 798 37.36 8.97 -16.97
N LEU A 799 38.50 8.98 -16.25
CA LEU A 799 38.84 7.87 -15.32
C LEU A 799 38.54 8.15 -13.85
N THR A 800 38.44 9.43 -13.47
CA THR A 800 38.20 9.82 -12.09
C THR A 800 36.79 10.37 -11.85
N ASN A 801 35.87 10.19 -12.81
CA ASN A 801 34.55 10.81 -12.80
C ASN A 801 34.62 12.31 -12.40
N GLY A 802 35.71 12.95 -12.82
CA GLY A 802 36.15 14.24 -12.29
C GLY A 802 35.42 15.38 -12.97
N SER A 803 35.19 16.47 -12.23
CA SER A 803 34.53 17.64 -12.79
C SER A 803 35.39 18.31 -13.86
N ILE A 804 34.75 18.88 -14.88
CA ILE A 804 35.43 19.72 -15.88
C ILE A 804 36.14 20.89 -15.17
N ALA A 805 35.57 21.41 -14.08
CA ALA A 805 36.20 22.43 -13.24
C ALA A 805 37.57 22.00 -12.70
N LYS A 806 37.73 20.75 -12.25
CA LYS A 806 39.02 20.22 -11.78
C LYS A 806 40.04 20.09 -12.91
N SER A 807 39.58 19.71 -14.11
CA SER A 807 40.43 19.69 -15.31
C SER A 807 40.88 21.10 -15.71
N ILE A 808 40.00 22.10 -15.62
CA ILE A 808 40.34 23.51 -15.83
C ILE A 808 41.37 23.95 -14.78
N GLU A 809 41.17 23.64 -13.50
CA GLU A 809 42.11 23.97 -12.42
C GLU A 809 43.51 23.40 -12.68
N LEU A 810 43.60 22.11 -13.05
CA LEU A 810 44.88 21.47 -13.37
C LEU A 810 45.55 22.18 -14.54
N PHE A 811 44.81 22.49 -15.61
CA PHE A 811 45.32 23.20 -16.77
C PHE A 811 45.88 24.58 -16.39
N CYS A 812 45.11 25.38 -15.66
CA CYS A 812 45.54 26.71 -15.21
C CYS A 812 46.80 26.65 -14.34
N LYS A 813 46.86 25.72 -13.37
CA LYS A 813 48.04 25.57 -12.52
C LYS A 813 49.27 25.12 -13.28
N ASN A 814 49.13 24.18 -14.23
CA ASN A 814 50.24 23.73 -15.07
C ASN A 814 50.81 24.87 -15.92
N VAL A 815 49.95 25.69 -16.53
CA VAL A 815 50.36 26.87 -17.29
C VAL A 815 51.11 27.87 -16.39
N ASN A 816 50.53 28.23 -15.24
CA ASN A 816 51.15 29.19 -14.33
C ASN A 816 52.52 28.72 -13.80
N LEU A 817 52.64 27.44 -13.42
CA LEU A 817 53.90 26.89 -12.93
C LEU A 817 54.96 26.82 -14.04
N HIS A 818 54.56 26.53 -15.28
CA HIS A 818 55.46 26.50 -16.43
C HIS A 818 56.09 27.87 -16.68
N PHE A 819 55.27 28.94 -16.73
CA PHE A 819 55.77 30.30 -16.91
C PHE A 819 56.47 30.88 -15.66
N SER A 820 56.27 30.26 -14.49
CA SER A 820 57.04 30.55 -13.27
C SER A 820 58.40 29.86 -13.22
N GLY A 821 58.78 29.08 -14.24
CA GLY A 821 60.09 28.43 -14.35
C GLY A 821 60.23 27.10 -13.61
N PHE A 822 59.13 26.45 -13.22
CA PHE A 822 59.19 25.12 -12.63
C PHE A 822 59.51 24.04 -13.68
N GLU A 823 60.47 23.17 -13.36
CA GLU A 823 60.84 22.04 -14.22
C GLU A 823 59.76 20.94 -14.20
N ASP A 824 59.48 20.37 -15.36
CA ASP A 824 58.52 19.29 -15.54
C ASP A 824 59.07 17.92 -15.17
N CYS A 825 58.18 16.99 -14.84
CA CYS A 825 58.56 15.59 -14.66
C CYS A 825 58.95 14.97 -16.00
N ALA A 826 60.15 14.41 -16.10
CA ALA A 826 60.65 13.88 -17.37
C ALA A 826 60.05 12.54 -17.81
N ILE A 827 59.11 11.97 -17.04
CA ILE A 827 58.31 10.79 -17.44
C ILE A 827 56.96 11.21 -18.02
N CYS A 828 56.24 12.08 -17.31
CA CYS A 828 54.88 12.45 -17.69
C CYS A 828 54.78 13.82 -18.38
N TYR A 829 55.89 14.55 -18.52
CA TYR A 829 55.98 15.89 -19.13
C TYR A 829 55.00 16.91 -18.54
N SER A 830 54.62 16.72 -17.27
CA SER A 830 53.72 17.61 -16.52
C SER A 830 54.42 18.11 -15.27
N ILE A 831 54.12 19.33 -14.86
CA ILE A 831 54.65 19.91 -13.62
C ILE A 831 53.84 19.39 -12.44
N LEU A 832 52.50 19.41 -12.53
CA LEU A 832 51.63 18.76 -11.55
C LEU A 832 51.23 17.37 -12.01
N HIS A 833 51.34 16.38 -11.12
CA HIS A 833 50.74 15.07 -11.31
C HIS A 833 49.23 15.11 -10.98
N GLN A 834 48.50 14.02 -11.24
CA GLN A 834 47.04 13.95 -11.03
C GLN A 834 46.61 14.17 -9.58
N ASP A 835 47.51 13.88 -8.64
CA ASP A 835 47.39 14.13 -7.20
C ASP A 835 47.84 15.55 -6.80
N SER A 836 48.06 16.44 -7.77
CA SER A 836 48.61 17.80 -7.56
C SER A 836 50.01 17.83 -6.93
N SER A 837 50.78 16.74 -6.99
CA SER A 837 52.16 16.72 -6.51
C SER A 837 53.14 17.34 -7.51
N LEU A 838 54.18 18.02 -7.00
CA LEU A 838 55.30 18.54 -7.79
C LEU A 838 56.38 17.46 -8.01
N PRO A 839 57.23 17.58 -9.04
CA PRO A 839 58.30 16.62 -9.32
C PRO A 839 59.38 16.78 -8.25
N SER A 840 59.36 15.91 -7.24
CA SER A 840 60.22 16.00 -6.06
C SER A 840 61.45 15.09 -6.12
N LYS A 841 61.50 14.12 -7.03
CA LYS A 841 62.60 13.16 -7.14
C LYS A 841 63.54 13.53 -8.26
N THR A 842 64.76 13.92 -7.92
CA THR A 842 65.79 14.36 -8.87
C THR A 842 66.83 13.27 -9.10
N CYS A 843 67.18 12.98 -10.35
CA CYS A 843 68.30 12.10 -10.66
C CYS A 843 69.63 12.78 -10.34
N THR A 844 70.50 12.16 -9.55
CA THR A 844 71.82 12.72 -9.22
C THR A 844 72.80 12.75 -10.40
N THR A 845 72.55 12.00 -11.47
CA THR A 845 73.44 11.91 -12.64
C THR A 845 73.06 12.90 -13.73
N CYS A 846 71.78 12.97 -14.09
CA CYS A 846 71.30 13.82 -15.19
C CYS A 846 70.44 15.01 -14.73
N SER A 847 70.26 15.19 -13.43
CA SER A 847 69.51 16.29 -12.78
C SER A 847 68.04 16.44 -13.18
N ASN A 848 67.50 15.56 -14.03
CA ASN A 848 66.08 15.55 -14.37
C ASN A 848 65.21 15.18 -13.16
N LYS A 849 64.03 15.82 -13.07
CA LYS A 849 63.06 15.63 -11.98
C LYS A 849 61.92 14.69 -12.38
N PHE A 850 61.34 14.04 -11.39
CA PHE A 850 60.27 13.06 -11.53
C PHE A 850 59.27 13.16 -10.39
N HIS A 851 57.98 12.94 -10.67
CA HIS A 851 57.00 12.64 -9.62
C HIS A 851 57.31 11.28 -9.01
N ALA A 852 57.13 11.16 -7.69
CA ALA A 852 57.35 9.89 -6.99
C ALA A 852 56.49 8.75 -7.56
N ALA A 853 55.21 9.02 -7.86
CA ALA A 853 54.30 8.05 -8.45
C ALA A 853 54.73 7.61 -9.86
N CYS A 854 55.13 8.55 -10.73
CA CYS A 854 55.62 8.23 -12.08
C CYS A 854 56.87 7.36 -12.04
N LEU A 855 57.83 7.72 -11.18
CA LEU A 855 59.09 7.00 -11.04
C LEU A 855 58.88 5.60 -10.45
N TYR A 856 58.02 5.48 -9.44
CA TYR A 856 57.65 4.20 -8.85
C TYR A 856 57.00 3.25 -9.87
N LYS A 857 56.02 3.76 -10.63
CA LYS A 857 55.36 2.99 -11.70
C LYS A 857 56.36 2.54 -12.77
N TRP A 858 57.30 3.41 -13.14
CA TRP A 858 58.37 3.10 -14.08
C TRP A 858 59.26 1.95 -13.57
N PHE A 859 59.74 2.00 -12.32
CA PHE A 859 60.56 0.93 -11.74
C PHE A 859 59.81 -0.40 -11.70
N LYS A 860 58.54 -0.38 -11.32
CA LYS A 860 57.69 -1.58 -11.31
C LYS A 860 57.56 -2.19 -12.70
N SER A 861 57.43 -1.37 -13.75
CA SER A 861 57.32 -1.84 -15.14
C SER A 861 58.64 -2.25 -15.79
N SER A 862 59.76 -1.60 -15.43
CA SER A 862 61.07 -1.83 -16.05
C SER A 862 61.89 -2.92 -15.35
N GLY A 863 61.51 -3.32 -14.13
CA GLY A 863 62.21 -4.35 -13.36
C GLY A 863 63.56 -3.89 -12.79
N SER A 864 63.95 -2.63 -12.99
CA SER A 864 65.21 -2.06 -12.47
C SER A 864 65.02 -0.64 -11.94
N SER A 865 65.70 -0.33 -10.83
CA SER A 865 65.67 1.00 -10.19
C SER A 865 66.62 1.98 -10.88
N THR A 866 66.52 2.12 -12.20
CA THR A 866 67.42 2.93 -13.03
C THR A 866 66.70 4.12 -13.64
N CYS A 867 67.35 5.28 -13.70
CA CYS A 867 66.80 6.51 -14.27
C CYS A 867 66.28 6.27 -15.71
N PRO A 868 65.04 6.67 -16.04
CA PRO A 868 64.46 6.48 -17.38
C PRO A 868 65.29 7.09 -18.51
N LEU A 869 66.01 8.17 -18.23
CA LEU A 869 66.74 8.93 -19.24
C LEU A 869 68.21 8.51 -19.38
N CYS A 870 68.96 8.49 -18.28
CA CYS A 870 70.40 8.21 -18.31
C CYS A 870 70.77 6.78 -17.90
N ARG A 871 69.78 5.95 -17.53
CA ARG A 871 69.93 4.55 -17.09
C ARG A 871 70.86 4.33 -15.89
N SER A 872 71.33 5.39 -15.23
CA SER A 872 72.10 5.26 -13.99
C SER A 872 71.22 4.73 -12.85
N THR A 873 71.82 4.02 -11.90
CA THR A 873 71.15 3.55 -10.69
C THR A 873 70.58 4.73 -9.90
N PHE A 874 69.28 4.72 -9.64
CA PHE A 874 68.58 5.82 -9.00
C PHE A 874 68.60 5.65 -7.48
N ASN A 875 69.30 6.54 -6.78
CA ASN A 875 69.33 6.56 -5.33
C ASN A 875 68.20 7.45 -4.77
N PHE A 876 67.25 6.87 -4.04
CA PHE A 876 66.32 7.64 -3.21
C PHE A 876 67.11 8.24 -2.04
N ARG A 877 67.63 9.45 -2.18
CA ARG A 877 67.98 10.23 -0.98
C ARG A 877 66.67 10.55 -0.24
N ARG A 878 66.68 10.29 1.08
CA ARG A 878 65.58 10.62 2.01
C ARG A 878 65.20 12.08 1.89
#